data_AF-A0A7J6JA99-F1
#
_entry.id   AF-A0A7J6JA99-F1
#
_cell.length_a   1.000
_cell.length_b   1.000
_cell.length_c   1.000
_cell.angle_alpha   90.00
_cell.angle_beta   90.00
_cell.angle_gamma   90.00
#
_symmetry.space_group_name_H-M   'P 1'
#
loop_
_entity.id
_entity.type
_entity.pdbx_description
1 polymer ?
#
loop_
_entity_poly.entity_id
_entity_poly.type
_entity_poly.pdbx_seq_one_letter_code
_entity_poly.pdbx_strand_id
1 'polypeptide(L)'
;MYPLISVSTASIIPMSIYLAFRTTASFLRNTSAHLRWRVFDLGKKLRQRMKAWEPILTPKTSIRIFLFIGIIFLAIGVFWLVLNDQVREIRLDYTKCHEIESYDELEVMPPDNVEKKFKASSAGQLVDQWKRSNQSLTFDGVTKNYTLCTIEFFLPEELQPPVLYYYRLTNFHQNHREYINSRDKRQLMGDSVSINTIKFSDCGPLKTHHTDDGLEDIIYPCGMIANSYFNDTFHDPVRLPSSSGSNQTHAYNMSRTGIAKDIDRAIYRPSSYQIPAEAGANGTIIVPPPGWVERFPNGYHAGNMFNPAEDESFMVWMRTSAGNRFAKLAMRNNDDAMERGMYRIEVISHFPIHKNHGTKSVIISTNSAVGRRNEFVGRAYTALGAFSANNVFNFGQSYRIAMDIVHHDVEQAPPPVAKGRIYATTEELWTCHQGVITRLYKDENRPLKEVKQIMETEYFFHATERMYKTRIKRWGLDKKFKEAEILAMLKLKRDRDAVGKDTRFAIRNQDVDWGRVVHYLKRRPDLQDTLRLSAAAGSDKSVVQWDHVIQYLSERPDLREDLETVARLDVVCRTPSPVPEPLDPAPGLRFADEILRILGGFFDGVFQDSVWSVVDGALCTRGRRPSRKRLNKWCGVMGGVYELLGRGETEAATAILKNEYNFIKWIVQNSDPELTYFLCYNVLQQPPQVSDVLVPYACGMYATVLGERHPLTLIWRRIIAAGVADRVGILSAMVRYTSLYLETRLDVLNVTMNWIHGLQGQLLEALGETGGNDFQRIVSMYTRAAREYADVGRLKDECKCLFALVGLHSTAKRYDLAMQTLGRAHGVVEEVRRSHPAAEQLMQMWTYGEMGQLSYSVMSAGRYKKKKNYVREHAYAMERYGEHSKEALSHMLEVFSALPCRL
;
A
#
# COMPACT_ATOMS: atom_id res chain seq x y z
N MET A 1 -22.65 -19.79 -11.93
CA MET A 1 -21.63 -18.95 -11.27
C MET A 1 -21.27 -19.57 -9.92
N TYR A 2 -20.52 -20.68 -9.95
CA TYR A 2 -19.61 -21.20 -8.93
C TYR A 2 -18.75 -22.22 -9.69
N PRO A 3 -17.48 -21.89 -9.90
CA PRO A 3 -16.48 -22.66 -9.18
C PRO A 3 -15.35 -21.74 -8.72
N LEU A 4 -15.37 -21.34 -7.46
CA LEU A 4 -14.18 -20.86 -6.76
C LEU A 4 -14.39 -21.24 -5.29
N ILE A 5 -13.79 -22.36 -4.89
CA ILE A 5 -13.18 -22.69 -3.59
C ILE A 5 -12.89 -24.20 -3.64
N SER A 6 -11.82 -24.53 -4.37
CA SER A 6 -10.95 -25.68 -4.06
C SER A 6 -9.51 -25.19 -4.16
N VAL A 7 -9.20 -24.10 -3.44
CA VAL A 7 -7.80 -23.71 -3.25
C VAL A 7 -7.31 -24.42 -2.00
N SER A 8 -6.39 -25.35 -2.24
CA SER A 8 -5.57 -26.08 -1.28
C SER A 8 -5.27 -25.27 -0.02
N THR A 9 -5.59 -25.86 1.13
CA THR A 9 -5.29 -25.38 2.49
C THR A 9 -3.78 -25.27 2.78
N ALA A 10 -2.90 -25.66 1.85
CA ALA A 10 -1.46 -25.53 1.98
C ALA A 10 -0.91 -24.12 1.66
N SER A 11 -1.68 -23.23 1.04
CA SER A 11 -1.18 -21.93 0.54
C SER A 11 -1.55 -20.70 1.38
N ILE A 12 -2.45 -20.84 2.37
CA ILE A 12 -2.95 -19.71 3.20
C ILE A 12 -2.10 -19.50 4.47
N ILE A 13 -1.44 -20.56 4.94
CA ILE A 13 -0.57 -20.54 6.13
C ILE A 13 0.68 -19.65 5.92
N PRO A 14 1.38 -19.68 4.76
CA PRO A 14 2.55 -18.82 4.52
C PRO A 14 2.20 -17.33 4.42
N MET A 15 1.04 -17.00 3.83
CA MET A 15 0.61 -15.61 3.61
C MET A 15 0.19 -14.92 4.92
N SER A 16 -0.38 -15.69 5.86
CA SER A 16 -0.76 -15.26 7.21
C SER A 16 0.48 -14.97 8.08
N ILE A 17 1.52 -15.79 7.94
CA ILE A 17 2.83 -15.59 8.58
C ILE A 17 3.53 -14.37 7.96
N TYR A 18 3.47 -14.21 6.64
CA TYR A 18 4.04 -13.06 5.92
C TYR A 18 3.40 -11.71 6.32
N LEU A 19 2.09 -11.67 6.53
CA LEU A 19 1.38 -10.44 6.96
C LEU A 19 1.66 -10.10 8.45
N ALA A 20 1.80 -11.13 9.30
CA ALA A 20 2.21 -10.99 10.69
C ALA A 20 3.66 -10.46 10.81
N PHE A 21 4.59 -10.97 10.00
CA PHE A 21 5.98 -10.48 9.94
C PHE A 21 6.11 -9.05 9.38
N ARG A 22 5.21 -8.64 8.47
CA ARG A 22 5.22 -7.28 7.90
C ARG A 22 4.67 -6.23 8.87
N THR A 23 3.74 -6.62 9.74
CA THR A 23 3.15 -5.74 10.76
C THR A 23 4.04 -5.65 12.01
N THR A 24 4.75 -6.72 12.39
CA THR A 24 5.81 -6.69 13.43
C THR A 24 7.01 -5.82 13.05
N ALA A 25 7.51 -5.92 11.81
CA ALA A 25 8.70 -5.21 11.34
C ALA A 25 8.49 -3.70 11.10
N SER A 26 7.24 -3.26 10.95
CA SER A 26 6.86 -1.84 10.89
C SER A 26 6.87 -1.17 12.27
N PHE A 27 6.84 -1.98 13.34
CA PHE A 27 6.58 -1.52 14.69
C PHE A 27 7.82 -1.38 15.56
N LEU A 28 8.77 -2.28 15.32
CA LEU A 28 10.04 -2.37 16.04
C LEU A 28 11.02 -1.24 15.68
N ARG A 29 10.73 -0.42 14.66
CA ARG A 29 11.66 0.61 14.17
C ARG A 29 11.57 1.98 14.87
N ASN A 30 10.73 2.12 15.89
CA ASN A 30 10.33 3.43 16.43
C ASN A 30 10.47 3.58 17.95
N THR A 31 11.45 2.93 18.58
CA THR A 31 11.69 3.09 20.03
C THR A 31 13.13 3.43 20.36
N SER A 32 13.46 4.72 20.32
CA SER A 32 14.44 5.31 21.25
C SER A 32 14.07 6.77 21.49
N ALA A 33 13.69 7.10 22.74
CA ALA A 33 13.93 8.38 23.41
C ALA A 33 13.09 8.45 24.69
N HIS A 34 13.78 8.60 25.82
CA HIS A 34 13.21 8.83 27.14
C HIS A 34 12.46 10.17 27.23
N LEU A 35 11.48 10.21 28.13
CA LEU A 35 10.64 11.36 28.48
C LEU A 35 11.47 12.64 28.75
N ARG A 36 11.01 13.77 28.20
CA ARG A 36 11.34 15.10 28.72
C ARG A 36 10.08 15.97 28.73
N TRP A 37 9.58 16.29 29.92
CA TRP A 37 8.46 17.20 30.13
C TRP A 37 8.88 18.64 29.84
N ARG A 38 8.07 19.40 29.10
CA ARG A 38 8.19 20.86 29.00
C ARG A 38 6.81 21.49 29.20
N VAL A 39 6.73 22.38 30.18
CA VAL A 39 5.51 23.05 30.67
C VAL A 39 5.06 24.15 29.69
N PHE A 40 3.76 24.43 29.77
CA PHE A 40 2.84 25.15 28.87
C PHE A 40 3.02 26.68 28.76
N ASP A 41 2.49 27.26 27.65
CA ASP A 41 1.72 28.52 27.69
C ASP A 41 0.65 28.61 26.56
N LEU A 42 -0.38 29.45 26.77
CA LEU A 42 -1.75 29.48 26.21
C LEU A 42 -1.91 29.79 24.70
N GLY A 43 -2.83 29.07 24.03
CA GLY A 43 -3.33 29.43 22.68
C GLY A 43 -3.88 28.25 21.85
N LYS A 44 -4.80 27.44 22.40
CA LYS A 44 -5.04 26.06 21.91
C LYS A 44 -6.11 25.81 20.84
N LYS A 45 -6.98 26.76 20.47
CA LYS A 45 -8.04 26.48 19.46
C LYS A 45 -7.67 26.76 18.00
N LEU A 46 -6.75 27.69 17.71
CA LEU A 46 -6.40 28.10 16.33
C LEU A 46 -5.17 27.38 15.73
N ARG A 47 -4.46 26.53 16.48
CA ARG A 47 -3.17 25.92 16.05
C ARG A 47 -3.17 24.39 15.91
N GLN A 48 -4.33 23.72 15.81
CA GLN A 48 -4.43 22.24 15.77
C GLN A 48 -3.63 21.53 16.89
N ARG A 49 -3.65 22.06 18.13
CA ARG A 49 -3.01 21.44 19.32
C ARG A 49 -4.06 20.92 20.31
N MET A 50 -5.07 20.22 19.80
CA MET A 50 -6.03 19.51 20.65
C MET A 50 -5.32 18.38 21.41
N LYS A 51 -5.87 17.98 22.56
CA LYS A 51 -5.38 16.81 23.29
C LYS A 51 -5.59 15.59 22.39
N ALA A 52 -4.53 15.14 21.74
CA ALA A 52 -4.54 13.96 20.89
C ALA A 52 -3.83 12.82 21.62
N TRP A 53 -4.43 11.65 21.59
CA TRP A 53 -3.76 10.41 21.96
C TRP A 53 -3.17 9.80 20.69
N GLU A 54 -1.85 9.65 20.65
CA GLU A 54 -1.16 8.95 19.57
C GLU A 54 -0.81 7.54 20.08
N PRO A 55 -1.56 6.49 19.71
CA PRO A 55 -1.26 5.13 20.11
C PRO A 55 0.02 4.67 19.42
N ILE A 56 1.16 4.90 20.07
CA ILE A 56 2.42 4.27 19.68
C ILE A 56 2.34 2.84 20.18
N LEU A 57 1.85 1.98 19.31
CA LEU A 57 1.83 0.58 19.62
C LEU A 57 3.30 0.07 19.58
N THR A 58 3.78 -0.46 20.70
CA THR A 58 5.10 -1.11 20.85
C THR A 58 4.95 -2.64 20.88
N PRO A 59 5.99 -3.45 20.55
CA PRO A 59 5.88 -4.91 20.49
C PRO A 59 5.30 -5.53 21.75
N LYS A 60 5.67 -5.01 22.93
CA LYS A 60 5.13 -5.44 24.23
C LYS A 60 3.63 -5.15 24.35
N THR A 61 3.19 -3.96 23.95
CA THR A 61 1.75 -3.63 23.89
C THR A 61 1.00 -4.47 22.86
N SER A 62 1.57 -4.72 21.66
CA SER A 62 0.94 -5.60 20.66
C SER A 62 0.77 -7.02 21.16
N ILE A 63 1.81 -7.60 21.76
CA ILE A 63 1.74 -8.95 22.33
C ILE A 63 0.63 -9.02 23.38
N ARG A 64 0.52 -8.03 24.28
CA ARG A 64 -0.56 -7.99 25.28
C ARG A 64 -1.94 -7.87 24.65
N ILE A 65 -2.09 -7.02 23.63
CA ILE A 65 -3.38 -6.84 22.92
C ILE A 65 -3.79 -8.13 22.21
N PHE A 66 -2.90 -8.73 21.42
CA PHE A 66 -3.19 -9.99 20.71
C PHE A 66 -3.41 -11.17 21.65
N LEU A 67 -2.71 -11.22 22.78
CA LEU A 67 -2.94 -12.23 23.81
C LEU A 67 -4.32 -12.07 24.44
N PHE A 68 -4.69 -10.85 24.83
CA PHE A 68 -5.99 -10.55 25.43
C PHE A 68 -7.14 -10.87 24.47
N ILE A 69 -7.05 -10.37 23.23
CA ILE A 69 -8.05 -10.62 22.18
C ILE A 69 -8.12 -12.12 21.84
N GLY A 70 -6.96 -12.78 21.73
CA GLY A 70 -6.87 -14.20 21.45
C GLY A 70 -7.56 -15.06 22.50
N ILE A 71 -7.33 -14.79 23.79
CA ILE A 71 -7.99 -15.50 24.90
C ILE A 71 -9.51 -15.29 24.83
N ILE A 72 -9.97 -14.05 24.63
CA ILE A 72 -11.40 -13.74 24.55
C ILE A 72 -12.05 -14.48 23.38
N PHE A 73 -11.47 -14.42 22.18
CA PHE A 73 -12.06 -15.08 21.01
C PHE A 73 -11.99 -16.60 21.09
N LEU A 74 -10.95 -17.19 21.69
CA LEU A 74 -10.91 -18.62 21.96
C LEU A 74 -11.98 -19.02 22.98
N ALA A 75 -12.13 -18.27 24.07
CA ALA A 75 -13.15 -18.55 25.09
C ALA A 75 -14.57 -18.46 24.49
N ILE A 76 -14.85 -17.40 23.74
CA ILE A 76 -16.11 -17.22 23.02
C ILE A 76 -16.31 -18.35 22.00
N GLY A 77 -15.32 -18.63 21.16
CA GLY A 77 -15.41 -19.66 20.12
C GLY A 77 -15.68 -21.06 20.68
N VAL A 78 -14.94 -21.45 21.73
CA VAL A 78 -15.16 -22.73 22.43
C VAL A 78 -16.53 -22.75 23.10
N PHE A 79 -16.93 -21.68 23.79
CA PHE A 79 -18.26 -21.56 24.39
C PHE A 79 -19.37 -21.77 23.36
N TRP A 80 -19.28 -21.12 22.20
CA TRP A 80 -20.23 -21.31 21.10
C TRP A 80 -20.24 -22.73 20.56
N LEU A 81 -19.07 -23.36 20.38
CA LEU A 81 -18.99 -24.75 19.92
C LEU A 81 -19.61 -25.72 20.93
N VAL A 82 -19.40 -25.49 22.23
CA VAL A 82 -20.01 -26.29 23.31
C VAL A 82 -21.53 -26.13 23.31
N LEU A 83 -22.05 -24.91 23.24
CA LEU A 83 -23.50 -24.68 23.15
C LEU A 83 -24.10 -25.28 21.88
N ASN A 84 -23.37 -25.22 20.77
CA ASN A 84 -23.80 -25.80 19.52
C ASN A 84 -23.81 -27.34 19.55
N ASP A 85 -22.85 -27.95 20.25
CA ASP A 85 -22.80 -29.40 20.46
C ASP A 85 -23.90 -29.91 21.39
N GLN A 86 -24.56 -29.04 22.16
CA GLN A 86 -25.76 -29.39 22.92
C GLN A 86 -27.00 -29.56 22.04
N VAL A 87 -27.02 -28.99 20.83
CA VAL A 87 -28.16 -29.14 19.91
C VAL A 87 -28.17 -30.54 19.31
N ARG A 88 -29.27 -31.26 19.57
CA ARG A 88 -29.60 -32.55 18.95
C ARG A 88 -30.49 -32.32 17.74
N GLU A 89 -30.12 -32.95 16.63
CA GLU A 89 -30.80 -32.77 15.34
C GLU A 89 -30.81 -34.06 14.53
N ILE A 90 -31.93 -34.33 13.88
CA ILE A 90 -32.08 -35.34 12.84
C ILE A 90 -32.59 -34.69 11.55
N ARG A 91 -31.97 -35.04 10.42
CA ARG A 91 -32.37 -34.61 9.08
C ARG A 91 -32.64 -35.83 8.21
N LEU A 92 -33.83 -35.86 7.59
CA LEU A 92 -34.32 -36.93 6.74
C LEU A 92 -34.65 -36.36 5.36
N ASP A 93 -33.87 -36.71 4.35
CA ASP A 93 -34.11 -36.32 2.95
C ASP A 93 -35.10 -37.27 2.29
N TYR A 94 -36.26 -36.73 1.92
CA TYR A 94 -37.36 -37.49 1.33
C TYR A 94 -37.62 -37.10 -0.13
N THR A 95 -36.68 -36.38 -0.76
CA THR A 95 -36.81 -35.90 -2.15
C THR A 95 -37.17 -37.02 -3.12
N LYS A 96 -36.53 -38.19 -2.96
CA LYS A 96 -36.65 -39.34 -3.85
C LYS A 96 -37.68 -40.39 -3.40
N CYS A 97 -38.51 -40.10 -2.41
CA CYS A 97 -39.52 -41.05 -1.95
C CYS A 97 -40.51 -41.43 -3.08
N HIS A 98 -40.79 -40.50 -4.00
CA HIS A 98 -41.61 -40.76 -5.19
C HIS A 98 -40.91 -41.63 -6.26
N GLU A 99 -39.63 -41.96 -6.09
CA GLU A 99 -38.86 -42.85 -6.98
C GLU A 99 -38.83 -44.30 -6.46
N ILE A 100 -39.30 -44.55 -5.23
CA ILE A 100 -39.40 -45.90 -4.67
C ILE A 100 -40.38 -46.70 -5.54
N GLU A 101 -39.92 -47.88 -5.98
CA GLU A 101 -40.68 -48.78 -6.85
C GLU A 101 -41.68 -49.62 -6.05
N SER A 102 -41.29 -50.11 -4.86
CA SER A 102 -42.20 -50.89 -4.02
C SER A 102 -43.21 -50.00 -3.31
N TYR A 103 -44.50 -50.27 -3.55
CA TYR A 103 -45.60 -49.60 -2.88
C TYR A 103 -45.92 -50.30 -1.56
N ASP A 104 -46.18 -49.50 -0.53
CA ASP A 104 -46.59 -49.92 0.81
C ASP A 104 -45.59 -50.79 1.60
N GLU A 105 -44.42 -51.07 1.05
CA GLU A 105 -43.34 -51.82 1.71
C GLU A 105 -42.23 -50.90 2.24
N LEU A 106 -41.75 -51.17 3.46
CA LEU A 106 -40.66 -50.43 4.08
C LEU A 106 -39.31 -50.87 3.51
N GLU A 107 -38.58 -49.91 2.97
CA GLU A 107 -37.21 -50.07 2.50
C GLU A 107 -36.24 -49.29 3.38
N VAL A 108 -34.96 -49.66 3.36
CA VAL A 108 -33.91 -48.92 4.07
C VAL A 108 -33.65 -47.58 3.39
N MET A 109 -33.64 -46.49 4.17
CA MET A 109 -33.23 -45.19 3.66
C MET A 109 -31.73 -45.20 3.31
N PRO A 110 -31.32 -44.67 2.15
CA PRO A 110 -29.92 -44.50 1.83
C PRO A 110 -29.17 -43.69 2.90
N PRO A 111 -27.96 -44.07 3.32
CA PRO A 111 -27.21 -43.37 4.38
C PRO A 111 -27.01 -41.87 4.11
N ASP A 112 -26.84 -41.48 2.84
CA ASP A 112 -26.66 -40.07 2.44
C ASP A 112 -27.91 -39.20 2.68
N ASN A 113 -29.09 -39.84 2.76
CA ASN A 113 -30.36 -39.17 3.01
C ASN A 113 -30.64 -38.95 4.50
N VAL A 114 -29.86 -39.57 5.39
CA VAL A 114 -30.04 -39.50 6.83
C VAL A 114 -28.84 -38.83 7.48
N GLU A 115 -29.08 -37.75 8.21
CA GLU A 115 -28.04 -37.11 9.01
C GLU A 115 -28.52 -36.93 10.44
N LYS A 116 -27.84 -37.61 11.38
CA LYS A 116 -28.13 -37.59 12.81
C LYS A 116 -26.97 -36.95 13.58
N LYS A 117 -27.25 -35.99 14.45
CA LYS A 117 -26.27 -35.31 15.32
C LYS A 117 -26.64 -35.54 16.79
N PHE A 118 -26.16 -36.67 17.31
CA PHE A 118 -26.38 -37.12 18.69
C PHE A 118 -25.04 -37.54 19.31
N LYS A 119 -24.96 -37.57 20.64
CA LYS A 119 -23.78 -38.04 21.39
C LYS A 119 -23.73 -39.58 21.45
N ALA A 120 -24.89 -40.23 21.52
CA ALA A 120 -25.03 -41.67 21.49
C ALA A 120 -24.54 -42.21 20.15
N SER A 121 -23.68 -43.24 20.21
CA SER A 121 -23.15 -43.89 19.01
C SER A 121 -24.26 -44.43 18.12
N SER A 122 -24.15 -44.18 16.82
CA SER A 122 -25.03 -44.76 15.79
C SER A 122 -24.80 -46.26 15.58
N ALA A 123 -23.71 -46.83 16.13
CA ALA A 123 -23.38 -48.24 15.97
C ALA A 123 -24.42 -49.14 16.67
N GLY A 124 -25.08 -50.02 15.91
CA GLY A 124 -26.09 -50.95 16.41
C GLY A 124 -27.50 -50.37 16.59
N GLN A 125 -27.77 -49.17 16.07
CA GLN A 125 -29.12 -48.60 16.05
C GLN A 125 -30.00 -49.26 14.97
N LEU A 126 -31.32 -49.23 15.20
CA LEU A 126 -32.30 -49.63 14.18
C LEU A 126 -32.12 -48.75 12.93
N VAL A 127 -32.17 -49.39 11.78
CA VAL A 127 -31.99 -48.73 10.48
C VAL A 127 -33.21 -47.87 10.18
N ASP A 128 -33.00 -46.65 9.70
CA ASP A 128 -34.09 -45.77 9.29
C ASP A 128 -34.68 -46.26 7.97
N GLN A 129 -36.00 -46.32 7.91
CA GLN A 129 -36.76 -46.88 6.82
C GLN A 129 -37.76 -45.88 6.26
N TRP A 130 -38.15 -46.10 5.03
CA TRP A 130 -39.17 -45.30 4.37
C TRP A 130 -39.99 -46.16 3.43
N LYS A 131 -41.22 -45.73 3.15
CA LYS A 131 -42.07 -46.34 2.14
C LYS A 131 -42.85 -45.30 1.38
N ARG A 132 -43.21 -45.68 0.16
CA ARG A 132 -44.10 -44.95 -0.70
C ARG A 132 -45.49 -45.56 -0.64
N SER A 133 -46.50 -44.71 -0.51
CA SER A 133 -47.91 -45.08 -0.57
C SER A 133 -48.69 -43.98 -1.30
N ASN A 134 -49.97 -44.22 -1.57
CA ASN A 134 -50.85 -43.22 -2.18
C ASN A 134 -51.85 -42.70 -1.15
N GLN A 135 -52.02 -41.38 -1.11
CA GLN A 135 -53.03 -40.71 -0.31
C GLN A 135 -53.94 -39.89 -1.23
N SER A 136 -55.23 -40.22 -1.24
CA SER A 136 -56.23 -39.42 -1.95
C SER A 136 -56.61 -38.20 -1.10
N LEU A 137 -56.58 -37.02 -1.72
CA LEU A 137 -57.10 -35.78 -1.12
C LEU A 137 -58.19 -35.20 -2.02
N THR A 138 -59.25 -34.70 -1.40
CA THR A 138 -60.39 -34.09 -2.08
C THR A 138 -60.43 -32.61 -1.76
N PHE A 139 -60.37 -31.77 -2.79
CA PHE A 139 -60.50 -30.31 -2.71
C PHE A 139 -61.72 -29.88 -3.53
N ASP A 140 -62.71 -29.24 -2.91
CA ASP A 140 -63.95 -28.77 -3.56
C ASP A 140 -64.59 -29.82 -4.49
N GLY A 141 -64.68 -31.07 -4.00
CA GLY A 141 -65.27 -32.20 -4.73
C GLY A 141 -64.35 -32.89 -5.76
N VAL A 142 -63.17 -32.33 -6.05
CA VAL A 142 -62.17 -32.93 -6.96
C VAL A 142 -61.17 -33.76 -6.14
N THR A 143 -61.09 -35.06 -6.43
CA THR A 143 -60.19 -35.98 -5.74
C THR A 143 -58.94 -36.27 -6.57
N LYS A 144 -57.76 -36.11 -5.98
CA LYS A 144 -56.46 -36.43 -6.58
C LYS A 144 -55.64 -37.34 -5.66
N ASN A 145 -54.84 -38.21 -6.27
CA ASN A 145 -53.92 -39.09 -5.55
C ASN A 145 -52.53 -38.45 -5.47
N TYR A 146 -51.99 -38.41 -4.26
CA TYR A 146 -50.69 -37.86 -3.95
C TYR A 146 -49.77 -38.92 -3.36
N THR A 147 -48.47 -38.73 -3.52
CA THR A 147 -47.46 -39.60 -2.92
C THR A 147 -47.37 -39.33 -1.42
N LEU A 148 -47.72 -40.33 -0.62
CA LEU A 148 -47.52 -40.34 0.83
C LEU A 148 -46.20 -41.04 1.15
N CYS A 149 -45.29 -40.26 1.74
CA CYS A 149 -43.99 -40.71 2.20
C CYS A 149 -44.07 -41.00 3.69
N THR A 150 -44.05 -42.27 4.05
CA THR A 150 -43.94 -42.70 5.44
C THR A 150 -42.47 -42.93 5.75
N ILE A 151 -41.96 -42.31 6.80
CA ILE A 151 -40.56 -42.45 7.23
C ILE A 151 -40.55 -42.92 8.67
N GLU A 152 -39.92 -44.06 8.91
CA GLU A 152 -39.69 -44.61 10.25
C GLU A 152 -38.23 -44.41 10.64
N PHE A 153 -38.00 -43.66 11.70
CA PHE A 153 -36.65 -43.35 12.14
C PHE A 153 -36.46 -43.64 13.62
N PHE A 154 -35.26 -44.06 13.98
CA PHE A 154 -34.88 -44.24 15.38
C PHE A 154 -34.34 -42.93 15.96
N LEU A 155 -34.98 -42.43 17.00
CA LEU A 155 -34.50 -41.33 17.81
C LEU A 155 -33.63 -41.86 18.96
N PRO A 156 -32.31 -41.62 18.96
CA PRO A 156 -31.39 -42.30 19.89
C PRO A 156 -31.30 -41.65 21.27
N GLU A 157 -31.64 -40.36 21.40
CA GLU A 157 -31.69 -39.61 22.65
C GLU A 157 -32.97 -38.79 22.70
N GLU A 158 -33.47 -38.56 23.92
CA GLU A 158 -34.61 -37.69 24.16
C GLU A 158 -34.33 -36.23 23.74
N LEU A 159 -35.28 -35.61 23.05
CA LEU A 159 -35.23 -34.19 22.70
C LEU A 159 -36.03 -33.37 23.70
N GLN A 160 -35.36 -32.48 24.43
CA GLN A 160 -36.00 -31.59 25.40
C GLN A 160 -36.81 -30.46 24.72
N PRO A 161 -37.92 -30.00 25.31
CA PRO A 161 -38.68 -28.88 24.77
C PRO A 161 -37.86 -27.58 24.72
N PRO A 162 -38.07 -26.71 23.72
CA PRO A 162 -38.99 -26.89 22.61
C PRO A 162 -38.41 -27.80 21.51
N VAL A 163 -39.22 -28.75 21.05
CA VAL A 163 -38.93 -29.59 19.87
C VAL A 163 -39.49 -28.93 18.63
N LEU A 164 -38.63 -28.74 17.63
CA LEU A 164 -38.94 -27.94 16.44
C LEU A 164 -38.86 -28.80 15.20
N TYR A 165 -39.91 -28.73 14.38
CA TYR A 165 -40.03 -29.45 13.12
C TYR A 165 -39.90 -28.45 11.97
N TYR A 166 -38.83 -28.59 11.19
CA TYR A 166 -38.54 -27.78 10.02
C TYR A 166 -38.63 -28.60 8.75
N TYR A 167 -38.96 -27.94 7.65
CA TYR A 167 -38.60 -28.41 6.32
C TYR A 167 -37.43 -27.59 5.79
N ARG A 168 -36.54 -28.25 5.06
CA ARG A 168 -35.37 -27.63 4.42
C ARG A 168 -35.43 -27.85 2.93
N LEU A 169 -35.24 -26.76 2.19
CA LEU A 169 -35.12 -26.74 0.74
C LEU A 169 -33.69 -26.39 0.33
N THR A 170 -33.20 -27.02 -0.72
CA THR A 170 -31.94 -26.68 -1.37
C THR A 170 -32.17 -26.31 -2.83
N ASN A 171 -31.26 -25.51 -3.39
CA ASN A 171 -31.33 -25.01 -4.76
C ASN A 171 -32.63 -24.25 -5.09
N PHE A 172 -33.24 -23.59 -4.10
CA PHE A 172 -34.45 -22.79 -4.27
C PHE A 172 -34.15 -21.32 -3.96
N HIS A 173 -34.24 -20.44 -4.97
CA HIS A 173 -33.70 -19.08 -4.92
C HIS A 173 -34.73 -18.03 -4.45
N GLN A 174 -35.13 -18.09 -3.17
CA GLN A 174 -35.98 -17.03 -2.57
C GLN A 174 -35.31 -15.64 -2.53
N ASN A 175 -34.00 -15.59 -2.72
CA ASN A 175 -33.20 -14.38 -2.66
C ASN A 175 -33.06 -13.65 -4.01
N HIS A 176 -33.70 -14.15 -5.08
CA HIS A 176 -33.70 -13.46 -6.37
C HIS A 176 -34.41 -12.11 -6.25
N ARG A 177 -33.82 -11.04 -6.83
CA ARG A 177 -34.32 -9.66 -6.67
C ARG A 177 -35.80 -9.53 -7.03
N GLU A 178 -36.20 -10.08 -8.17
CA GLU A 178 -37.58 -10.05 -8.64
C GLU A 178 -38.49 -10.90 -7.75
N TYR A 179 -38.00 -12.03 -7.22
CA TYR A 179 -38.78 -12.89 -6.33
C TYR A 179 -39.09 -12.18 -5.01
N ILE A 180 -38.10 -11.55 -4.36
CA ILE A 180 -38.27 -10.85 -3.07
C ILE A 180 -39.31 -9.72 -3.16
N ASN A 181 -39.32 -9.00 -4.29
CA ASN A 181 -40.19 -7.86 -4.49
C ASN A 181 -41.61 -8.27 -4.93
N SER A 182 -41.79 -9.49 -5.46
CA SER A 182 -43.04 -9.96 -6.05
C SER A 182 -44.11 -10.30 -5.00
N ARG A 183 -44.70 -9.26 -4.40
CA ARG A 183 -45.83 -9.28 -3.46
C ARG A 183 -46.46 -7.88 -3.36
N ASP A 184 -47.74 -7.82 -3.01
CA ASP A 184 -48.43 -6.56 -2.72
C ASP A 184 -48.77 -6.50 -1.23
N LYS A 185 -48.30 -5.44 -0.56
CA LYS A 185 -48.47 -5.33 0.90
C LYS A 185 -49.90 -4.99 1.31
N ARG A 186 -50.63 -4.24 0.49
CA ARG A 186 -52.01 -3.81 0.82
C ARG A 186 -52.94 -5.02 0.79
N GLN A 187 -52.76 -5.86 -0.22
CA GLN A 187 -53.46 -7.12 -0.36
C GLN A 187 -53.25 -8.04 0.86
N LEU A 188 -52.01 -8.15 1.36
CA LEU A 188 -51.69 -8.93 2.56
C LEU A 188 -52.25 -8.30 3.85
N MET A 189 -52.36 -6.97 3.89
CA MET A 189 -52.98 -6.21 4.99
C MET A 189 -54.51 -6.23 4.96
N GLY A 190 -55.13 -6.95 4.02
CA GLY A 190 -56.57 -7.18 3.95
C GLY A 190 -57.34 -6.22 3.04
N ASP A 191 -56.66 -5.29 2.36
CA ASP A 191 -57.30 -4.31 1.48
C ASP A 191 -57.78 -4.97 0.18
N SER A 192 -58.99 -4.65 -0.26
CA SER A 192 -59.49 -4.99 -1.59
C SER A 192 -58.90 -4.05 -2.65
N VAL A 193 -57.71 -4.39 -3.17
CA VAL A 193 -56.98 -3.58 -4.15
C VAL A 193 -57.62 -3.69 -5.53
N SER A 194 -57.83 -2.55 -6.22
CA SER A 194 -58.40 -2.53 -7.57
C SER A 194 -57.44 -3.03 -8.65
N ILE A 195 -57.98 -3.48 -9.78
CA ILE A 195 -57.19 -4.01 -10.90
C ILE A 195 -56.17 -3.02 -11.45
N ASN A 196 -56.54 -1.73 -11.55
CA ASN A 196 -55.60 -0.69 -12.02
C ASN A 196 -54.42 -0.55 -11.06
N THR A 197 -54.67 -0.65 -9.75
CA THR A 197 -53.61 -0.55 -8.75
C THR A 197 -52.70 -1.79 -8.78
N ILE A 198 -53.28 -3.00 -8.92
CA ILE A 198 -52.50 -4.24 -8.91
C ILE A 198 -51.60 -4.37 -10.14
N LYS A 199 -52.04 -3.89 -11.30
CA LYS A 199 -51.25 -3.87 -12.55
C LYS A 199 -49.92 -3.14 -12.39
N PHE A 200 -49.90 -2.05 -11.62
CA PHE A 200 -48.69 -1.26 -11.35
C PHE A 200 -47.97 -1.62 -10.04
N SER A 201 -48.44 -2.64 -9.30
CA SER A 201 -47.78 -3.13 -8.09
C SER A 201 -46.49 -3.91 -8.39
N ASP A 202 -45.74 -4.25 -7.34
CA ASP A 202 -44.51 -5.04 -7.45
C ASP A 202 -44.77 -6.55 -7.64
N CYS A 203 -46.03 -7.02 -7.68
CA CYS A 203 -46.42 -8.44 -7.84
C CYS A 203 -46.03 -9.11 -9.18
N GLY A 204 -45.22 -8.46 -10.03
CA GLY A 204 -44.85 -9.01 -11.34
C GLY A 204 -44.08 -10.33 -11.23
N PRO A 205 -44.30 -11.28 -12.15
CA PRO A 205 -45.25 -11.26 -13.26
C PRO A 205 -46.68 -11.70 -12.89
N LEU A 206 -46.91 -12.25 -11.69
CA LEU A 206 -48.18 -12.87 -11.30
C LEU A 206 -49.12 -11.87 -10.61
N LYS A 207 -49.68 -10.94 -11.41
CA LYS A 207 -50.56 -9.86 -10.94
C LYS A 207 -52.03 -10.12 -11.26
N THR A 208 -52.31 -10.44 -12.52
CA THR A 208 -53.65 -10.68 -13.06
C THR A 208 -53.67 -11.95 -13.89
N HIS A 209 -54.85 -12.53 -14.07
CA HIS A 209 -55.11 -13.67 -14.93
C HIS A 209 -56.02 -13.22 -16.08
N HIS A 210 -55.66 -13.56 -17.32
CA HIS A 210 -56.50 -13.26 -18.47
C HIS A 210 -57.53 -14.38 -18.66
N THR A 211 -58.80 -14.01 -18.72
CA THR A 211 -59.90 -14.93 -19.05
C THR A 211 -60.08 -15.03 -20.56
N ASP A 212 -60.69 -16.11 -21.04
CA ASP A 212 -60.94 -16.35 -22.47
C ASP A 212 -61.87 -15.28 -23.08
N ASP A 213 -62.72 -14.65 -22.26
CA ASP A 213 -63.61 -13.55 -22.64
C ASP A 213 -62.90 -12.18 -22.75
N GLY A 214 -61.58 -12.13 -22.55
CA GLY A 214 -60.77 -10.92 -22.61
C GLY A 214 -60.84 -10.03 -21.35
N LEU A 215 -61.55 -10.46 -20.30
CA LEU A 215 -61.54 -9.83 -18.98
C LEU A 215 -60.29 -10.24 -18.18
N GLU A 216 -59.93 -9.44 -17.18
CA GLU A 216 -58.80 -9.74 -16.30
C GLU A 216 -59.23 -9.84 -14.84
N ASP A 217 -58.85 -10.94 -14.20
CA ASP A 217 -59.07 -11.15 -12.76
C ASP A 217 -57.79 -10.88 -11.98
N ILE A 218 -57.94 -10.43 -10.73
CA ILE A 218 -56.83 -10.15 -9.83
C ILE A 218 -56.36 -11.46 -9.18
N ILE A 219 -55.07 -11.75 -9.21
CA ILE A 219 -54.53 -12.91 -8.49
C ILE A 219 -54.47 -12.59 -6.99
N TYR A 220 -55.07 -13.44 -6.14
CA TYR A 220 -55.05 -13.28 -4.69
C TYR A 220 -54.60 -14.56 -3.97
N PRO A 221 -53.53 -14.51 -3.14
CA PRO A 221 -52.53 -13.43 -3.02
C PRO A 221 -51.61 -13.36 -4.25
N CYS A 222 -51.29 -12.16 -4.74
CA CYS A 222 -50.46 -11.97 -5.93
C CYS A 222 -48.96 -12.16 -5.65
N GLY A 223 -48.22 -12.39 -6.73
CA GLY A 223 -46.76 -12.43 -6.74
C GLY A 223 -46.15 -13.82 -6.64
N MET A 224 -44.87 -13.90 -7.01
CA MET A 224 -44.11 -15.15 -7.12
C MET A 224 -43.91 -15.85 -5.77
N ILE A 225 -43.82 -15.09 -4.67
CA ILE A 225 -43.62 -15.66 -3.34
C ILE A 225 -44.83 -16.50 -2.96
N ALA A 226 -46.02 -15.90 -3.03
CA ALA A 226 -47.28 -16.59 -2.70
C ALA A 226 -47.55 -17.75 -3.67
N ASN A 227 -47.36 -17.54 -4.97
CA ASN A 227 -47.58 -18.58 -5.97
C ASN A 227 -46.73 -19.84 -5.75
N SER A 228 -45.50 -19.68 -5.27
CA SER A 228 -44.58 -20.79 -5.02
C SER A 228 -44.63 -21.31 -3.58
N TYR A 229 -45.72 -21.05 -2.85
CA TYR A 229 -45.93 -21.53 -1.48
C TYR A 229 -45.66 -23.03 -1.35
N PHE A 230 -44.82 -23.38 -0.38
CA PHE A 230 -44.48 -24.76 -0.10
C PHE A 230 -45.70 -25.51 0.45
N ASN A 231 -46.11 -26.58 -0.24
CA ASN A 231 -47.40 -27.22 -0.05
C ASN A 231 -47.31 -28.72 0.32
N ASP A 232 -46.14 -29.25 0.68
CA ASP A 232 -46.10 -30.57 1.32
C ASP A 232 -46.82 -30.50 2.68
N THR A 233 -47.57 -31.55 3.01
CA THR A 233 -48.33 -31.63 4.27
C THR A 233 -47.64 -32.57 5.24
N PHE A 234 -47.41 -32.12 6.47
CA PHE A 234 -46.76 -32.90 7.52
C PHE A 234 -47.78 -33.32 8.57
N HIS A 235 -47.83 -34.62 8.87
CA HIS A 235 -48.57 -35.15 10.01
C HIS A 235 -47.72 -35.13 11.29
N ASP A 236 -48.39 -35.17 12.44
CA ASP A 236 -47.73 -35.24 13.74
C ASP A 236 -46.91 -36.54 13.86
N PRO A 237 -45.66 -36.51 14.36
CA PRO A 237 -44.88 -37.72 14.55
C PRO A 237 -45.59 -38.71 15.48
N VAL A 238 -45.53 -40.00 15.16
CA VAL A 238 -46.14 -41.06 15.97
C VAL A 238 -45.04 -41.96 16.51
N ARG A 239 -44.98 -42.13 17.83
CA ARG A 239 -44.09 -43.09 18.46
C ARG A 239 -44.62 -44.50 18.26
N LEU A 240 -43.78 -45.38 17.73
CA LEU A 240 -44.09 -46.79 17.52
C LEU A 240 -43.84 -47.59 18.81
N PRO A 241 -44.65 -48.64 19.08
CA PRO A 241 -44.50 -49.45 20.27
C PRO A 241 -43.14 -50.15 20.30
N SER A 242 -42.49 -50.14 21.47
CA SER A 242 -41.31 -50.96 21.70
C SER A 242 -41.75 -52.39 21.95
N SER A 243 -40.98 -53.39 21.50
CA SER A 243 -41.28 -54.83 21.61
C SER A 243 -41.47 -55.37 23.04
N SER A 244 -41.46 -54.51 24.07
CA SER A 244 -41.54 -54.86 25.50
C SER A 244 -42.56 -54.03 26.31
N GLY A 245 -43.48 -53.27 25.69
CA GLY A 245 -44.58 -52.60 26.41
C GLY A 245 -45.68 -52.06 25.50
N SER A 246 -46.94 -52.21 25.93
CA SER A 246 -48.24 -51.80 25.32
C SER A 246 -48.28 -51.55 23.80
N ASN A 247 -49.16 -52.28 23.10
CA ASN A 247 -49.44 -52.17 21.64
C ASN A 247 -49.99 -50.80 21.16
N GLN A 248 -49.91 -49.74 21.96
CA GLN A 248 -50.45 -48.43 21.62
C GLN A 248 -49.37 -47.54 21.01
N THR A 249 -49.66 -47.05 19.80
CA THR A 249 -48.91 -45.96 19.18
C THR A 249 -49.28 -44.64 19.85
N HIS A 250 -48.30 -43.86 20.28
CA HIS A 250 -48.52 -42.56 20.92
C HIS A 250 -48.23 -41.43 19.93
N ALA A 251 -49.22 -40.62 19.61
CA ALA A 251 -49.02 -39.42 18.80
C ALA A 251 -48.25 -38.36 19.61
N TYR A 252 -47.20 -37.80 19.01
CA TYR A 252 -46.45 -36.67 19.55
C TYR A 252 -47.02 -35.39 18.94
N ASN A 253 -48.00 -34.81 19.62
CA ASN A 253 -48.75 -33.66 19.11
C ASN A 253 -47.84 -32.44 18.95
N MET A 254 -47.82 -31.84 17.76
CA MET A 254 -47.09 -30.60 17.50
C MET A 254 -48.04 -29.48 17.08
N SER A 255 -47.78 -28.27 17.57
CA SER A 255 -48.55 -27.09 17.18
C SER A 255 -48.05 -26.50 15.86
N ARG A 256 -48.99 -26.16 14.98
CA ARG A 256 -48.77 -25.36 13.74
C ARG A 256 -48.92 -23.85 13.99
N THR A 257 -49.25 -23.45 15.22
CA THR A 257 -49.39 -22.04 15.64
C THR A 257 -48.22 -21.62 16.53
N GLY A 258 -47.96 -20.32 16.61
CA GLY A 258 -46.78 -19.79 17.29
C GLY A 258 -45.45 -20.09 16.57
N ILE A 259 -45.48 -20.37 15.26
CA ILE A 259 -44.32 -20.59 14.40
C ILE A 259 -43.89 -19.30 13.66
N ALA A 260 -44.83 -18.40 13.42
CA ALA A 260 -44.57 -17.07 12.88
C ALA A 260 -44.14 -16.08 13.99
N LYS A 261 -43.36 -15.07 13.63
CA LYS A 261 -43.00 -13.98 14.56
C LYS A 261 -44.19 -13.03 14.72
N ASP A 262 -44.34 -12.43 15.89
CA ASP A 262 -45.44 -11.49 16.16
C ASP A 262 -45.44 -10.28 15.22
N ILE A 263 -44.25 -9.80 14.84
CA ILE A 263 -44.07 -8.70 13.87
C ILE A 263 -44.55 -9.13 12.47
N ASP A 264 -44.31 -10.39 12.08
CA ASP A 264 -44.78 -10.91 10.79
C ASP A 264 -46.31 -11.06 10.84
N ARG A 265 -46.87 -11.60 11.94
CA ARG A 265 -48.32 -11.77 12.13
C ARG A 265 -49.10 -10.46 12.03
N ALA A 266 -48.52 -9.35 12.48
CA ALA A 266 -49.16 -8.03 12.43
C ALA A 266 -49.45 -7.52 11.00
N ILE A 267 -48.73 -8.04 9.99
CA ILE A 267 -48.87 -7.65 8.58
C ILE A 267 -50.10 -8.27 7.94
N TYR A 268 -50.46 -9.50 8.32
CA TYR A 268 -51.47 -10.28 7.62
C TYR A 268 -52.85 -10.10 8.25
N ARG A 269 -53.84 -9.74 7.44
CA ARG A 269 -55.24 -9.55 7.87
C ARG A 269 -56.20 -10.31 6.95
N PRO A 270 -57.41 -10.65 7.42
CA PRO A 270 -58.46 -11.17 6.55
C PRO A 270 -58.74 -10.20 5.41
N SER A 271 -58.90 -10.74 4.21
CA SER A 271 -59.12 -9.94 3.01
C SER A 271 -60.57 -9.46 2.89
N SER A 272 -60.72 -8.26 2.34
CA SER A 272 -62.00 -7.58 2.12
C SER A 272 -62.56 -7.77 0.70
N TYR A 273 -61.95 -8.62 -0.13
CA TYR A 273 -62.49 -8.92 -1.47
C TYR A 273 -63.84 -9.64 -1.39
N GLN A 274 -64.75 -9.30 -2.31
CA GLN A 274 -66.04 -9.97 -2.46
C GLN A 274 -65.88 -11.24 -3.30
N ILE A 275 -66.51 -12.33 -2.85
CA ILE A 275 -66.51 -13.64 -3.50
C ILE A 275 -67.95 -14.16 -3.62
N PRO A 276 -68.27 -14.95 -4.64
CA PRO A 276 -69.61 -15.51 -4.84
C PRO A 276 -69.95 -16.52 -3.75
N ALA A 277 -71.25 -16.75 -3.55
CA ALA A 277 -71.74 -17.73 -2.58
C ALA A 277 -71.49 -19.18 -3.01
N GLU A 278 -71.52 -19.46 -4.31
CA GLU A 278 -71.40 -20.81 -4.89
C GLU A 278 -70.15 -20.95 -5.78
N ALA A 279 -69.60 -22.17 -5.85
CA ALA A 279 -68.44 -22.50 -6.67
C ALA A 279 -68.78 -22.37 -8.17
N GLY A 280 -67.88 -21.79 -8.96
CA GLY A 280 -68.05 -21.66 -10.42
C GLY A 280 -69.10 -20.62 -10.87
N ALA A 281 -69.64 -19.80 -9.96
CA ALA A 281 -70.53 -18.70 -10.32
C ALA A 281 -69.76 -17.52 -10.97
N ASN A 282 -70.33 -16.95 -12.03
CA ASN A 282 -69.75 -15.78 -12.72
C ASN A 282 -69.79 -14.53 -11.82
N GLY A 283 -68.70 -13.76 -11.79
CA GLY A 283 -68.63 -12.47 -11.08
C GLY A 283 -67.52 -12.32 -10.04
N THR A 284 -66.57 -13.26 -9.94
CA THR A 284 -65.36 -13.11 -9.11
C THR A 284 -64.41 -12.08 -9.71
N ILE A 285 -63.96 -11.10 -8.92
CA ILE A 285 -62.87 -10.18 -9.33
C ILE A 285 -61.49 -10.77 -9.02
N ILE A 286 -61.43 -11.85 -8.22
CA ILE A 286 -60.19 -12.49 -7.78
C ILE A 286 -60.13 -13.97 -8.15
N VAL A 287 -58.90 -14.45 -8.37
CA VAL A 287 -58.59 -15.86 -8.63
C VAL A 287 -57.40 -16.32 -7.79
N PRO A 288 -57.30 -17.62 -7.45
CA PRO A 288 -56.12 -18.15 -6.78
C PRO A 288 -54.87 -18.07 -7.67
N PRO A 289 -53.65 -18.07 -7.09
CA PRO A 289 -52.42 -18.15 -7.85
C PRO A 289 -52.36 -19.42 -8.72
N PRO A 290 -51.72 -19.40 -9.89
CA PRO A 290 -51.59 -20.57 -10.76
C PRO A 290 -51.01 -21.82 -10.07
N GLY A 291 -50.08 -21.64 -9.14
CA GLY A 291 -49.51 -22.73 -8.34
C GLY A 291 -50.47 -23.35 -7.33
N TRP A 292 -51.65 -22.76 -7.12
CA TRP A 292 -52.65 -23.17 -6.14
C TRP A 292 -53.90 -23.78 -6.80
N VAL A 293 -53.92 -23.89 -8.14
CA VAL A 293 -55.07 -24.42 -8.90
C VAL A 293 -55.49 -25.82 -8.42
N GLU A 294 -54.55 -26.65 -7.95
CA GLU A 294 -54.92 -27.97 -7.40
C GLU A 294 -55.64 -27.88 -6.05
N ARG A 295 -55.35 -26.86 -5.24
CA ARG A 295 -55.99 -26.63 -3.93
C ARG A 295 -57.36 -25.95 -4.09
N PHE A 296 -57.52 -25.15 -5.14
CA PHE A 296 -58.73 -24.39 -5.46
C PHE A 296 -59.17 -24.68 -6.90
N PRO A 297 -59.61 -25.92 -7.20
CA PRO A 297 -59.90 -26.34 -8.57
C PRO A 297 -61.07 -25.57 -9.20
N ASN A 298 -62.00 -25.07 -8.37
CA ASN A 298 -63.18 -24.31 -8.80
C ASN A 298 -63.07 -22.81 -8.47
N GLY A 299 -61.85 -22.31 -8.21
CA GLY A 299 -61.62 -20.91 -7.81
C GLY A 299 -62.06 -20.59 -6.37
N TYR A 300 -62.19 -19.30 -6.06
CA TYR A 300 -62.63 -18.85 -4.73
C TYR A 300 -64.15 -18.62 -4.66
N HIS A 301 -64.76 -19.11 -3.59
CA HIS A 301 -66.15 -18.91 -3.21
C HIS A 301 -66.29 -18.82 -1.68
N ALA A 302 -67.48 -18.46 -1.21
CA ALA A 302 -67.79 -18.38 0.21
C ALA A 302 -67.41 -19.71 0.91
N GLY A 303 -66.61 -19.62 1.97
CA GLY A 303 -66.16 -20.76 2.78
C GLY A 303 -64.81 -21.38 2.37
N ASN A 304 -64.28 -21.14 1.16
CA ASN A 304 -62.98 -21.67 0.76
C ASN A 304 -61.87 -20.60 0.59
N MET A 305 -62.22 -19.31 0.56
CA MET A 305 -61.24 -18.24 0.29
C MET A 305 -60.07 -18.24 1.29
N PHE A 306 -58.85 -18.16 0.76
CA PHE A 306 -57.64 -18.21 1.56
C PHE A 306 -57.52 -17.00 2.52
N ASN A 307 -57.38 -17.29 3.82
CA ASN A 307 -57.14 -16.29 4.85
C ASN A 307 -55.67 -16.33 5.32
N PRO A 308 -54.82 -15.36 4.91
CA PRO A 308 -53.41 -15.32 5.32
C PRO A 308 -53.21 -15.04 6.81
N ALA A 309 -54.22 -14.53 7.52
CA ALA A 309 -54.13 -14.25 8.96
C ALA A 309 -54.20 -15.52 9.84
N GLU A 310 -54.79 -16.60 9.31
CA GLU A 310 -54.94 -17.89 10.01
C GLU A 310 -53.83 -18.89 9.68
N ASP A 311 -53.15 -18.72 8.54
CA ASP A 311 -52.08 -19.61 8.08
C ASP A 311 -50.69 -19.06 8.44
N GLU A 312 -50.18 -19.41 9.63
CA GLU A 312 -48.83 -19.02 10.04
C GLU A 312 -47.72 -19.63 9.16
N SER A 313 -47.98 -20.79 8.52
CA SER A 313 -47.01 -21.42 7.62
C SER A 313 -46.82 -20.56 6.36
N PHE A 314 -47.90 -19.93 5.89
CA PHE A 314 -47.83 -18.94 4.80
C PHE A 314 -47.01 -17.72 5.23
N MET A 315 -47.20 -17.21 6.44
CA MET A 315 -46.40 -16.08 6.96
C MET A 315 -44.90 -16.43 7.01
N VAL A 316 -44.57 -17.64 7.48
CA VAL A 316 -43.19 -18.15 7.52
C VAL A 316 -42.58 -18.27 6.11
N TRP A 317 -43.38 -18.67 5.12
CA TRP A 317 -42.95 -18.74 3.72
C TRP A 317 -42.70 -17.36 3.11
N MET A 318 -43.64 -16.42 3.32
CA MET A 318 -43.59 -15.05 2.80
C MET A 318 -42.38 -14.25 3.33
N ARG A 319 -41.82 -14.64 4.47
CA ARG A 319 -40.52 -14.16 4.94
C ARG A 319 -39.39 -14.87 4.19
N THR A 320 -38.90 -14.28 3.09
CA THR A 320 -37.88 -14.87 2.22
C THR A 320 -36.54 -15.15 2.93
N SER A 321 -35.81 -16.14 2.43
CA SER A 321 -34.49 -16.53 2.94
C SER A 321 -33.36 -15.87 2.16
N ALA A 322 -32.24 -15.56 2.82
CA ALA A 322 -31.10 -14.88 2.20
C ALA A 322 -30.27 -15.75 1.23
N GLY A 323 -30.33 -17.08 1.38
CA GLY A 323 -29.61 -18.05 0.56
C GLY A 323 -30.54 -19.03 -0.14
N ASN A 324 -29.99 -19.80 -1.09
CA ASN A 324 -30.72 -20.83 -1.83
C ASN A 324 -30.85 -22.19 -1.09
N ARG A 325 -30.32 -22.26 0.13
CA ARG A 325 -30.43 -23.39 1.05
C ARG A 325 -30.94 -22.85 2.37
N PHE A 326 -32.16 -23.21 2.74
CA PHE A 326 -32.81 -22.66 3.94
C PHE A 326 -33.74 -23.67 4.58
N ALA A 327 -34.07 -23.44 5.84
CA ALA A 327 -35.10 -24.20 6.54
C ALA A 327 -36.17 -23.25 7.08
N LYS A 328 -37.40 -23.74 7.14
CA LYS A 328 -38.59 -23.02 7.61
C LYS A 328 -39.28 -23.87 8.66
N LEU A 329 -39.73 -23.22 9.73
CA LEU A 329 -40.42 -23.90 10.83
C LEU A 329 -41.84 -24.25 10.36
N ALA A 330 -42.25 -25.50 10.52
CA ALA A 330 -43.59 -25.97 10.18
C ALA A 330 -44.41 -26.32 11.43
N MET A 331 -43.79 -26.94 12.43
CA MET A 331 -44.46 -27.31 13.68
C MET A 331 -43.52 -27.15 14.88
N ARG A 332 -44.08 -26.96 16.07
CA ARG A 332 -43.33 -26.90 17.33
C ARG A 332 -44.11 -27.56 18.48
N ASN A 333 -43.42 -28.18 19.41
CA ASN A 333 -43.97 -28.55 20.72
C ASN A 333 -43.07 -27.91 21.79
N ASN A 334 -43.67 -27.17 22.72
CA ASN A 334 -42.94 -26.42 23.75
C ASN A 334 -43.01 -27.08 25.13
N ASP A 335 -43.82 -28.12 25.27
CA ASP A 335 -44.31 -28.61 26.54
C ASP A 335 -43.79 -30.04 26.80
N ASP A 336 -43.83 -30.90 25.78
CA ASP A 336 -43.50 -32.33 25.90
C ASP A 336 -42.13 -32.67 25.32
N ALA A 337 -41.34 -33.46 26.04
CA ALA A 337 -40.09 -34.01 25.52
C ALA A 337 -40.37 -35.14 24.51
N MET A 338 -39.59 -35.22 23.44
CA MET A 338 -39.68 -36.33 22.48
C MET A 338 -38.75 -37.46 22.93
N GLU A 339 -39.31 -38.48 23.59
CA GLU A 339 -38.56 -39.59 24.19
C GLU A 339 -37.78 -40.42 23.15
N ARG A 340 -36.69 -41.07 23.58
CA ARG A 340 -35.99 -42.09 22.77
C ARG A 340 -36.96 -43.19 22.29
N GLY A 341 -36.87 -43.56 21.01
CA GLY A 341 -37.70 -44.60 20.43
C GLY A 341 -37.80 -44.55 18.90
N MET A 342 -38.55 -45.49 18.32
CA MET A 342 -38.92 -45.45 16.91
C MET A 342 -40.08 -44.50 16.71
N TYR A 343 -39.96 -43.60 15.72
CA TYR A 343 -41.03 -42.70 15.32
C TYR A 343 -41.34 -42.87 13.84
N ARG A 344 -42.61 -42.72 13.51
CA ARG A 344 -43.12 -42.62 12.16
C ARG A 344 -43.54 -41.18 11.89
N ILE A 345 -43.11 -40.64 10.76
CA ILE A 345 -43.64 -39.39 10.21
C ILE A 345 -44.23 -39.66 8.84
N GLU A 346 -45.32 -38.96 8.55
CA GLU A 346 -46.04 -39.08 7.29
C GLU A 346 -46.05 -37.71 6.59
N VAL A 347 -45.54 -37.71 5.36
CA VAL A 347 -45.41 -36.50 4.55
C VAL A 347 -46.14 -36.70 3.24
N ILE A 348 -47.19 -35.92 3.01
CA ILE A 348 -47.86 -35.87 1.70
C ILE A 348 -47.04 -34.94 0.81
N SER A 349 -46.39 -35.52 -0.21
CA SER A 349 -45.43 -34.83 -1.06
C SER A 349 -46.12 -34.20 -2.28
N HIS A 350 -46.41 -32.90 -2.21
CA HIS A 350 -47.01 -32.10 -3.29
C HIS A 350 -45.98 -31.25 -4.04
N PHE A 351 -44.95 -30.76 -3.35
CA PHE A 351 -44.04 -29.74 -3.85
C PHE A 351 -42.96 -30.34 -4.78
N PRO A 352 -42.91 -29.98 -6.07
CA PRO A 352 -42.07 -30.64 -7.08
C PRO A 352 -40.64 -30.04 -7.15
N ILE A 353 -39.88 -30.12 -6.05
CA ILE A 353 -38.53 -29.52 -5.97
C ILE A 353 -37.52 -30.09 -6.99
N HIS A 354 -37.74 -31.31 -7.48
CA HIS A 354 -36.87 -32.00 -8.45
C HIS A 354 -36.73 -31.21 -9.76
N LYS A 355 -37.77 -30.45 -10.17
CA LYS A 355 -37.73 -29.58 -11.36
C LYS A 355 -36.63 -28.51 -11.28
N ASN A 356 -36.22 -28.15 -10.07
CA ASN A 356 -35.17 -27.17 -9.80
C ASN A 356 -33.83 -27.83 -9.46
N HIS A 357 -33.68 -29.15 -9.65
CA HIS A 357 -32.51 -29.92 -9.18
C HIS A 357 -32.18 -29.67 -7.70
N GLY A 358 -33.21 -29.40 -6.90
CA GLY A 358 -33.10 -29.17 -5.47
C GLY A 358 -33.51 -30.39 -4.66
N THR A 359 -33.30 -30.32 -3.34
CA THR A 359 -33.73 -31.35 -2.39
C THR A 359 -34.65 -30.78 -1.34
N LYS A 360 -35.52 -31.64 -0.79
CA LYS A 360 -36.41 -31.37 0.33
C LYS A 360 -36.21 -32.39 1.44
N SER A 361 -36.07 -31.89 2.66
CA SER A 361 -35.79 -32.70 3.85
C SER A 361 -36.56 -32.21 5.05
N VAL A 362 -36.92 -33.13 5.95
CA VAL A 362 -37.44 -32.81 7.28
C VAL A 362 -36.25 -32.68 8.23
N ILE A 363 -36.32 -31.72 9.15
CA ILE A 363 -35.36 -31.56 10.24
C ILE A 363 -36.13 -31.46 11.55
N ILE A 364 -35.87 -32.38 12.48
CA ILE A 364 -36.38 -32.31 13.85
C ILE A 364 -35.19 -31.96 14.74
N SER A 365 -35.31 -30.86 15.48
CA SER A 365 -34.19 -30.26 16.20
C SER A 365 -34.64 -29.65 17.51
N THR A 366 -33.72 -29.63 18.48
CA THR A 366 -33.88 -28.88 19.74
C THR A 366 -33.31 -27.47 19.58
N ASN A 367 -33.78 -26.51 20.36
CA ASN A 367 -33.12 -25.21 20.43
C ASN A 367 -32.02 -25.22 21.51
N SER A 368 -30.88 -24.60 21.20
CA SER A 368 -30.00 -24.09 22.26
C SER A 368 -30.51 -22.74 22.76
N ALA A 369 -29.98 -22.25 23.89
CA ALA A 369 -30.21 -20.89 24.37
C ALA A 369 -29.90 -19.80 23.32
N VAL A 370 -29.17 -20.14 22.25
CA VAL A 370 -28.76 -19.21 21.20
C VAL A 370 -29.35 -19.55 19.82
N GLY A 371 -30.31 -20.47 19.79
CA GLY A 371 -31.06 -20.88 18.60
C GLY A 371 -30.58 -22.19 17.98
N ARG A 372 -30.79 -22.33 16.66
CA ARG A 372 -30.47 -23.55 15.90
C ARG A 372 -28.97 -23.78 15.80
N ARG A 373 -28.58 -25.06 15.65
CA ARG A 373 -27.21 -25.48 15.34
C ARG A 373 -26.60 -24.65 14.20
N ASN A 374 -25.52 -23.93 14.51
CA ASN A 374 -24.67 -23.20 13.59
C ASN A 374 -23.20 -23.19 14.06
N GLU A 375 -22.42 -24.17 13.59
CA GLU A 375 -21.00 -24.31 13.94
C GLU A 375 -20.11 -23.20 13.36
N PHE A 376 -20.58 -22.46 12.35
CA PHE A 376 -19.78 -21.45 11.68
C PHE A 376 -19.28 -20.38 12.65
N VAL A 377 -20.15 -19.89 13.54
CA VAL A 377 -19.82 -18.82 14.49
C VAL A 377 -18.69 -19.30 15.42
N GLY A 378 -18.84 -20.48 16.02
CA GLY A 378 -17.82 -21.06 16.89
C GLY A 378 -16.49 -21.29 16.17
N ARG A 379 -16.50 -21.90 14.98
CA ARG A 379 -15.29 -22.12 14.17
C ARG A 379 -14.60 -20.82 13.77
N ALA A 380 -15.36 -19.78 13.41
CA ALA A 380 -14.82 -18.48 13.03
C ALA A 380 -14.11 -17.77 14.20
N TYR A 381 -14.73 -17.75 15.39
CA TYR A 381 -14.11 -17.18 16.59
C TYR A 381 -12.86 -17.96 17.03
N THR A 382 -12.92 -19.30 16.99
CA THR A 382 -11.75 -20.15 17.29
C THR A 382 -10.61 -19.90 16.31
N ALA A 383 -10.90 -19.75 15.00
CA ALA A 383 -9.89 -19.44 13.99
C ALA A 383 -9.25 -18.06 14.22
N LEU A 384 -10.04 -17.04 14.59
CA LEU A 384 -9.54 -15.70 14.89
C LEU A 384 -8.69 -15.68 16.18
N GLY A 385 -9.09 -16.46 17.18
CA GLY A 385 -8.31 -16.70 18.39
C GLY A 385 -6.97 -17.37 18.10
N ALA A 386 -6.97 -18.44 17.29
CA ALA A 386 -5.75 -19.13 16.85
C ALA A 386 -4.84 -18.22 16.01
N PHE A 387 -5.40 -17.40 15.13
CA PHE A 387 -4.65 -16.38 14.38
C PHE A 387 -3.99 -15.39 15.34
N SER A 388 -4.70 -14.93 16.37
CA SER A 388 -4.16 -14.01 17.37
C SER A 388 -3.01 -14.65 18.16
N ALA A 389 -3.14 -15.92 18.56
CA ALA A 389 -2.07 -16.67 19.23
C ALA A 389 -0.84 -16.87 18.33
N ASN A 390 -1.03 -17.18 17.05
CA ASN A 390 0.05 -17.26 16.06
C ASN A 390 0.77 -15.91 15.93
N ASN A 391 0.04 -14.79 15.94
CA ASN A 391 0.64 -13.47 15.96
C ASN A 391 1.45 -13.24 17.24
N VAL A 392 0.95 -13.60 18.43
CA VAL A 392 1.73 -13.52 19.68
C VAL A 392 3.06 -14.26 19.55
N PHE A 393 3.07 -15.48 18.98
CA PHE A 393 4.30 -16.21 18.72
C PHE A 393 5.22 -15.47 17.73
N ASN A 394 4.70 -14.98 16.61
CA ASN A 394 5.49 -14.25 15.60
C ASN A 394 6.07 -12.93 16.14
N PHE A 395 5.29 -12.13 16.87
CA PHE A 395 5.76 -10.92 17.55
C PHE A 395 6.78 -11.27 18.65
N GLY A 396 6.57 -12.36 19.39
CA GLY A 396 7.49 -12.86 20.42
C GLY A 396 8.83 -13.31 19.85
N GLN A 397 8.83 -14.14 18.79
CA GLN A 397 10.04 -14.56 18.08
C GLN A 397 10.77 -13.38 17.46
N SER A 398 10.04 -12.45 16.81
CA SER A 398 10.65 -11.25 16.25
C SER A 398 11.28 -10.37 17.33
N TYR A 399 10.64 -10.24 18.49
CA TYR A 399 11.18 -9.50 19.63
C TYR A 399 12.40 -10.20 20.25
N ARG A 400 12.37 -11.53 20.35
CA ARG A 400 13.50 -12.33 20.85
C ARG A 400 14.70 -12.24 19.92
N ILE A 401 14.51 -12.45 18.61
CA ILE A 401 15.57 -12.29 17.60
C ILE A 401 16.13 -10.86 17.62
N ALA A 402 15.28 -9.83 17.76
CA ALA A 402 15.76 -8.46 17.88
C ALA A 402 16.57 -8.22 19.16
N MET A 403 16.15 -8.79 20.29
CA MET A 403 16.91 -8.74 21.54
C MET A 403 18.21 -9.54 21.43
N ASP A 404 18.19 -10.72 20.80
CA ASP A 404 19.36 -11.57 20.59
C ASP A 404 20.37 -10.90 19.65
N ILE A 405 19.94 -10.20 18.59
CA ILE A 405 20.82 -9.36 17.76
C ILE A 405 21.41 -8.22 18.58
N VAL A 406 20.60 -7.52 19.38
CA VAL A 406 21.10 -6.46 20.27
C VAL A 406 22.06 -7.02 21.31
N HIS A 407 21.83 -8.21 21.85
CA HIS A 407 22.72 -8.86 22.81
C HIS A 407 23.99 -9.40 22.12
N HIS A 408 23.89 -9.93 20.91
CA HIS A 408 25.03 -10.41 20.13
C HIS A 408 25.91 -9.26 19.64
N ASP A 409 25.33 -8.13 19.23
CA ASP A 409 26.03 -6.88 18.93
C ASP A 409 26.68 -6.28 20.19
N VAL A 410 26.15 -6.55 21.39
CA VAL A 410 26.72 -6.12 22.68
C VAL A 410 27.80 -7.08 23.20
N GLU A 411 27.71 -8.38 22.92
CA GLU A 411 28.72 -9.39 23.29
C GLU A 411 29.89 -9.48 22.29
N GLN A 412 29.66 -9.18 21.01
CA GLN A 412 30.69 -9.03 19.97
C GLN A 412 31.17 -7.58 19.79
N ALA A 413 30.56 -6.62 20.49
CA ALA A 413 31.20 -5.34 20.67
C ALA A 413 32.56 -5.62 21.30
N PRO A 414 33.68 -5.18 20.69
CA PRO A 414 34.95 -5.19 21.40
C PRO A 414 34.73 -4.51 22.76
N PRO A 415 35.43 -4.91 23.84
CA PRO A 415 35.32 -4.22 25.12
C PRO A 415 35.40 -2.73 24.82
N PRO A 416 34.62 -1.86 25.48
CA PRO A 416 34.66 -0.44 25.18
C PRO A 416 36.12 -0.03 25.34
N VAL A 417 36.81 0.07 24.20
CA VAL A 417 38.05 0.79 24.12
C VAL A 417 37.55 2.15 24.50
N ALA A 418 37.92 2.58 25.70
CA ALA A 418 37.97 3.99 26.01
C ALA A 418 38.84 4.59 24.90
N LYS A 419 38.24 4.92 23.75
CA LYS A 419 38.89 5.66 22.70
C LYS A 419 39.04 7.04 23.30
N GLY A 420 40.11 7.20 24.06
CA GLY A 420 40.71 8.49 24.28
C GLY A 420 40.79 9.17 22.92
N ARG A 421 40.41 10.45 22.89
CA ARG A 421 40.41 11.30 21.71
C ARG A 421 41.62 10.95 20.83
N ILE A 422 41.38 10.41 19.64
CA ILE A 422 42.44 10.10 18.69
C ILE A 422 42.90 11.45 18.14
N TYR A 423 44.04 11.93 18.59
CA TYR A 423 44.60 13.19 18.11
C TYR A 423 45.20 12.99 16.72
N ALA A 424 45.05 13.97 15.83
CA ALA A 424 45.59 13.95 14.48
C ALA A 424 47.14 14.04 14.51
N THR A 425 47.83 12.91 14.70
CA THR A 425 49.30 12.86 14.87
C THR A 425 50.05 12.64 13.56
N THR A 426 49.43 12.04 12.54
CA THR A 426 50.06 11.73 11.24
C THR A 426 49.99 12.91 10.27
N GLU A 427 51.05 13.10 9.47
CA GLU A 427 51.15 14.22 8.51
C GLU A 427 50.06 14.17 7.43
N GLU A 428 49.72 12.96 6.95
CA GLU A 428 48.74 12.73 5.89
C GLU A 428 47.33 13.25 6.25
N LEU A 429 46.92 13.10 7.51
CA LEU A 429 45.66 13.64 8.02
C LEU A 429 45.62 15.18 7.98
N TRP A 430 46.76 15.83 8.25
CA TRP A 430 46.87 17.29 8.16
C TRP A 430 46.86 17.76 6.71
N THR A 431 47.48 17.03 5.79
CA THR A 431 47.48 17.37 4.35
C THR A 431 46.07 17.32 3.77
N CYS A 432 45.28 16.30 4.14
CA CYS A 432 43.88 16.18 3.71
C CYS A 432 43.01 17.37 4.16
N HIS A 433 43.27 17.91 5.35
CA HIS A 433 42.52 19.03 5.93
C HIS A 433 43.19 20.40 5.75
N GLN A 434 44.39 20.46 5.15
CA GLN A 434 45.17 21.68 5.01
C GLN A 434 44.37 22.76 4.26
N GLY A 435 43.66 22.39 3.19
CA GLY A 435 42.82 23.31 2.43
C GLY A 435 41.69 23.92 3.28
N VAL A 436 41.00 23.10 4.08
CA VAL A 436 39.91 23.55 4.96
C VAL A 436 40.43 24.42 6.10
N ILE A 437 41.51 24.01 6.76
CA ILE A 437 42.13 24.79 7.85
C ILE A 437 42.66 26.12 7.30
N THR A 438 43.24 26.12 6.09
CA THR A 438 43.68 27.34 5.40
C THR A 438 42.49 28.24 5.11
N ARG A 439 41.40 27.72 4.54
CA ARG A 439 40.20 28.51 4.27
C ARG A 439 39.61 29.13 5.54
N LEU A 440 39.36 28.31 6.57
CA LEU A 440 38.76 28.76 7.83
C LEU A 440 39.66 29.77 8.56
N TYR A 441 40.96 29.48 8.66
CA TYR A 441 41.88 30.34 9.39
C TYR A 441 42.22 31.60 8.61
N LYS A 442 42.53 31.50 7.32
CA LYS A 442 43.08 32.58 6.50
C LYS A 442 42.02 33.29 5.66
N ASP A 443 41.27 32.56 4.83
CA ASP A 443 40.34 33.16 3.85
C ASP A 443 39.08 33.72 4.54
N GLU A 444 38.53 32.98 5.50
CA GLU A 444 37.38 33.38 6.34
C GLU A 444 37.81 34.17 7.60
N ASN A 445 39.12 34.35 7.80
CA ASN A 445 39.72 35.10 8.91
C ASN A 445 39.23 34.69 10.33
N ARG A 446 38.82 33.44 10.56
CA ARG A 446 38.33 33.01 11.89
C ARG A 446 39.45 32.92 12.94
N PRO A 447 39.18 33.19 14.23
CA PRO A 447 40.14 32.98 15.31
C PRO A 447 40.48 31.50 15.48
N LEU A 448 41.72 31.19 15.88
CA LEU A 448 42.21 29.81 15.95
C LEU A 448 41.35 28.89 16.83
N LYS A 449 40.80 29.44 17.92
CA LYS A 449 39.91 28.72 18.83
C LYS A 449 38.64 28.23 18.13
N GLU A 450 38.10 29.06 17.24
CA GLU A 450 36.90 28.75 16.46
C GLU A 450 37.21 27.79 15.32
N VAL A 451 38.35 27.96 14.62
CA VAL A 451 38.82 26.98 13.61
C VAL A 451 38.97 25.61 14.24
N LYS A 452 39.61 25.51 15.41
CA LYS A 452 39.75 24.26 16.15
C LYS A 452 38.37 23.67 16.51
N GLN A 453 37.45 24.51 16.99
CA GLN A 453 36.11 24.05 17.36
C GLN A 453 35.34 23.51 16.14
N ILE A 454 35.37 24.23 15.02
CA ILE A 454 34.76 23.81 13.74
C ILE A 454 35.38 22.50 13.25
N MET A 455 36.71 22.39 13.29
CA MET A 455 37.41 21.16 12.90
C MET A 455 37.06 19.98 13.81
N GLU A 456 36.85 20.22 15.11
CA GLU A 456 36.41 19.19 16.06
C GLU A 456 34.93 18.80 15.89
N THR A 457 34.03 19.77 15.60
CA THR A 457 32.58 19.53 15.55
C THR A 457 32.06 19.12 14.19
N GLU A 458 32.63 19.67 13.12
CA GLU A 458 32.16 19.46 11.74
C GLU A 458 33.01 18.45 10.98
N TYR A 459 34.32 18.39 11.30
CA TYR A 459 35.28 17.52 10.62
C TYR A 459 35.81 16.38 11.51
N PHE A 460 35.33 16.26 12.75
CA PHE A 460 35.75 15.26 13.75
C PHE A 460 37.28 15.16 13.91
N PHE A 461 37.98 16.26 13.64
CA PHE A 461 39.42 16.36 13.62
C PHE A 461 39.91 16.93 14.95
N HIS A 462 40.40 16.03 15.83
CA HIS A 462 40.87 16.40 17.16
C HIS A 462 42.36 16.70 17.15
N ALA A 463 42.74 17.95 17.45
CA ALA A 463 44.14 18.36 17.55
C ALA A 463 44.34 19.41 18.65
N THR A 464 45.51 19.41 19.30
CA THR A 464 45.82 20.44 20.30
C THR A 464 46.09 21.78 19.61
N GLU A 465 45.85 22.88 20.32
CA GLU A 465 46.11 24.23 19.78
C GLU A 465 47.59 24.41 19.39
N ARG A 466 48.51 23.76 20.11
CA ARG A 466 49.94 23.73 19.77
C ARG A 466 50.19 23.08 18.41
N MET A 467 49.51 21.98 18.09
CA MET A 467 49.65 21.30 16.79
C MET A 467 49.19 22.21 15.65
N TYR A 468 48.04 22.87 15.80
CA TYR A 468 47.60 23.86 14.82
C TYR A 468 48.59 25.00 14.63
N LYS A 469 49.11 25.59 15.72
CA LYS A 469 50.07 26.69 15.65
C LYS A 469 51.35 26.29 14.91
N THR A 470 51.88 25.09 15.17
CA THR A 470 53.06 24.57 14.46
C THR A 470 52.79 24.42 12.97
N ARG A 471 51.62 23.91 12.59
CA ARG A 471 51.22 23.70 11.19
C ARG A 471 50.96 25.01 10.45
N ILE A 472 50.26 25.95 11.08
CA ILE A 472 50.04 27.32 10.58
C ILE A 472 51.36 28.01 10.28
N LYS A 473 52.36 27.89 11.17
CA LYS A 473 53.70 28.42 10.94
C LYS A 473 54.41 27.71 9.79
N ARG A 474 54.35 26.37 9.73
CA ARG A 474 54.96 25.56 8.66
C ARG A 474 54.34 25.84 7.29
N TRP A 475 53.04 26.12 7.24
CA TRP A 475 52.28 26.45 6.03
C TRP A 475 52.32 27.93 5.66
N GLY A 476 53.02 28.77 6.42
CA GLY A 476 53.16 30.19 6.13
C GLY A 476 51.85 30.99 6.23
N LEU A 477 50.89 30.54 7.04
CA LEU A 477 49.54 31.13 7.17
C LEU A 477 49.49 32.31 8.18
N ASP A 478 50.57 33.09 8.31
CA ASP A 478 50.63 34.18 9.28
C ASP A 478 49.65 35.30 8.93
N LYS A 479 48.79 35.68 9.89
CA LYS A 479 47.86 36.83 9.75
C LYS A 479 48.52 38.19 10.00
N LYS A 480 49.67 38.19 10.67
CA LYS A 480 50.36 39.40 11.12
C LYS A 480 51.46 39.75 10.12
N PHE A 481 51.50 41.01 9.71
CA PHE A 481 52.63 41.54 8.94
C PHE A 481 53.85 41.64 9.85
N LYS A 482 55.03 41.29 9.33
CA LYS A 482 56.31 41.58 9.98
C LYS A 482 56.66 43.05 9.81
N GLU A 483 57.41 43.63 10.75
CA GLU A 483 57.76 45.06 10.69
C GLU A 483 58.57 45.40 9.44
N ALA A 484 59.49 44.52 9.02
CA ALA A 484 60.24 44.66 7.78
C ALA A 484 59.37 44.58 6.51
N GLU A 485 58.28 43.80 6.50
CA GLU A 485 57.32 43.74 5.39
C GLU A 485 56.55 45.06 5.24
N ILE A 486 56.19 45.68 6.36
CA ILE A 486 55.51 46.98 6.38
C ILE A 486 56.47 48.09 5.92
N LEU A 487 57.72 48.08 6.38
CA LEU A 487 58.73 49.05 5.94
C LEU A 487 59.01 48.93 4.44
N ALA A 488 59.08 47.72 3.89
CA ALA A 488 59.25 47.50 2.46
C ALA A 488 58.05 48.04 1.64
N MET A 489 56.81 47.78 2.10
CA MET A 489 55.61 48.33 1.45
C MET A 489 55.53 49.85 1.53
N LEU A 490 55.93 50.46 2.65
CA LEU A 490 55.96 51.92 2.81
C LEU A 490 56.95 52.58 1.85
N LYS A 491 58.14 52.01 1.68
CA LYS A 491 59.15 52.49 0.71
C LYS A 491 58.62 52.39 -0.72
N LEU A 492 58.07 51.24 -1.12
CA LEU A 492 57.50 51.04 -2.45
C LEU A 492 56.28 51.91 -2.73
N LYS A 493 55.44 52.17 -1.72
CA LYS A 493 54.28 53.07 -1.84
C LYS A 493 54.73 54.51 -2.07
N ARG A 494 55.69 55.00 -1.27
CA ARG A 494 56.26 56.33 -1.44
C ARG A 494 56.80 56.53 -2.86
N ASP A 495 57.60 55.58 -3.34
CA ASP A 495 58.24 55.70 -4.65
C ASP A 495 57.21 55.67 -5.80
N ARG A 496 56.07 54.99 -5.65
CA ARG A 496 55.00 54.96 -6.67
C ARG A 496 54.03 56.13 -6.59
N ASP A 497 53.77 56.63 -5.38
CA ASP A 497 52.96 57.84 -5.18
C ASP A 497 53.70 59.07 -5.72
N ALA A 498 55.03 59.13 -5.61
CA ALA A 498 55.86 60.15 -6.24
C ALA A 498 55.75 60.16 -7.78
N VAL A 499 55.37 59.02 -8.38
CA VAL A 499 55.18 58.85 -9.83
C VAL A 499 53.68 58.90 -10.22
N GLY A 500 52.78 59.16 -9.25
CA GLY A 500 51.33 59.29 -9.48
C GLY A 500 50.62 58.01 -9.92
N LYS A 501 51.15 56.82 -9.57
CA LYS A 501 50.56 55.53 -9.97
C LYS A 501 49.82 54.85 -8.82
N ASP A 502 48.58 54.43 -9.07
CA ASP A 502 47.84 53.58 -8.14
C ASP A 502 48.56 52.27 -7.85
N THR A 503 48.44 51.82 -6.60
CA THR A 503 49.31 50.80 -5.99
C THR A 503 48.48 49.66 -5.40
N ARG A 504 48.77 48.43 -5.85
CA ARG A 504 48.31 47.19 -5.21
C ARG A 504 49.51 46.37 -4.77
N PHE A 505 49.55 46.01 -3.49
CA PHE A 505 50.62 45.20 -2.90
C PHE A 505 50.18 43.76 -2.78
N ALA A 506 51.10 42.83 -3.04
CA ALA A 506 50.96 41.44 -2.68
C ALA A 506 52.19 40.95 -1.91
N ILE A 507 51.99 40.27 -0.79
CA ILE A 507 53.05 39.68 0.04
C ILE A 507 52.78 38.20 0.18
N ARG A 508 53.80 37.35 -0.06
CA ARG A 508 53.67 35.88 0.01
C ARG A 508 52.47 35.38 -0.83
N ASN A 509 52.34 35.88 -2.07
CA ASN A 509 51.23 35.62 -3.00
C ASN A 509 49.83 36.03 -2.50
N GLN A 510 49.72 37.04 -1.62
CA GLN A 510 48.44 37.53 -1.10
C GLN A 510 48.30 39.03 -1.27
N ASP A 511 47.18 39.47 -1.82
CA ASP A 511 46.86 40.90 -1.90
C ASP A 511 46.74 41.51 -0.50
N VAL A 512 47.41 42.65 -0.32
CA VAL A 512 47.42 43.42 0.91
C VAL A 512 46.52 44.64 0.74
N ASP A 513 45.49 44.71 1.57
CA ASP A 513 44.70 45.92 1.74
C ASP A 513 45.53 47.00 2.44
N TRP A 514 45.67 48.16 1.79
CA TRP A 514 46.40 49.31 2.32
C TRP A 514 45.80 49.82 3.63
N GLY A 515 44.48 49.70 3.82
CA GLY A 515 43.80 50.09 5.05
C GLY A 515 44.31 49.35 6.29
N ARG A 516 44.62 48.05 6.17
CA ARG A 516 45.22 47.26 7.26
C ARG A 516 46.62 47.73 7.64
N VAL A 517 47.42 48.18 6.68
CA VAL A 517 48.78 48.71 6.92
C VAL A 517 48.69 50.03 7.68
N VAL A 518 47.81 50.94 7.24
CA VAL A 518 47.57 52.22 7.93
C VAL A 518 47.05 51.99 9.35
N HIS A 519 46.13 51.04 9.55
CA HIS A 519 45.58 50.73 10.87
C HIS A 519 46.60 50.04 11.80
N TYR A 520 47.58 49.32 11.25
CA TYR A 520 48.72 48.81 12.01
C TYR A 520 49.60 49.96 12.53
N LEU A 521 49.97 50.91 11.66
CA LEU A 521 50.85 52.03 12.02
C LEU A 521 50.20 52.93 13.09
N LYS A 522 48.91 53.22 12.97
CA LYS A 522 48.17 54.05 13.95
C LYS A 522 48.07 53.42 15.34
N ARG A 523 48.17 52.09 15.46
CA ARG A 523 48.08 51.37 16.74
C ARG A 523 49.40 51.28 17.49
N ARG A 524 50.52 51.69 16.89
CA ARG A 524 51.84 51.66 17.51
C ARG A 524 52.09 52.92 18.35
N PRO A 525 52.26 52.81 19.68
CA PRO A 525 52.46 53.97 20.55
C PRO A 525 53.74 54.75 20.22
N ASP A 526 54.81 54.04 19.88
CA ASP A 526 56.14 54.58 19.60
C ASP A 526 56.23 55.38 18.28
N LEU A 527 55.26 55.19 17.38
CA LEU A 527 55.16 55.92 16.12
C LEU A 527 54.17 57.09 16.18
N GLN A 528 53.43 57.27 17.29
CA GLN A 528 52.36 58.28 17.36
C GLN A 528 52.91 59.70 17.26
N ASP A 529 54.06 59.98 17.88
CA ASP A 529 54.68 61.30 17.83
C ASP A 529 55.31 61.58 16.46
N THR A 530 55.91 60.58 15.81
CA THR A 530 56.41 60.63 14.43
C THR A 530 55.30 60.87 13.41
N LEU A 531 54.14 60.22 13.61
CA LEU A 531 52.93 60.41 12.80
C LEU A 531 52.34 61.82 12.99
N ARG A 532 52.38 62.37 14.22
CA ARG A 532 51.97 63.75 14.50
C ARG A 532 52.89 64.78 13.84
N LEU A 533 54.21 64.55 13.88
CA LEU A 533 55.21 65.39 13.22
C LEU A 533 55.04 65.38 11.69
N SER A 534 54.79 64.20 11.09
CA SER A 534 54.49 64.10 9.65
C SER A 534 53.19 64.77 9.21
N ALA A 535 52.22 64.92 10.12
CA ALA A 535 50.95 65.60 9.84
C ALA A 535 51.07 67.14 9.95
N ALA A 536 52.07 67.65 10.66
CA ALA A 536 52.29 69.09 10.86
C ALA A 536 53.13 69.76 9.76
N ALA A 537 53.81 68.99 8.91
CA ALA A 537 54.83 69.48 7.96
C ALA A 537 54.36 69.73 6.51
N GLY A 538 53.09 69.52 6.15
CA GLY A 538 52.64 69.57 4.74
C GLY A 538 51.60 70.66 4.42
N SER A 539 51.96 71.63 3.58
CA SER A 539 51.04 72.64 3.01
C SER A 539 50.42 72.24 1.66
N ASP A 540 50.66 71.02 1.16
CA ASP A 540 50.06 70.53 -0.09
C ASP A 540 49.46 69.13 0.12
N LYS A 541 48.17 68.97 -0.22
CA LYS A 541 47.29 67.92 0.30
C LYS A 541 47.28 66.61 -0.51
N SER A 542 48.23 66.38 -1.41
CA SER A 542 48.14 65.28 -2.39
C SER A 542 49.12 64.11 -2.22
N VAL A 543 50.09 64.17 -1.30
CA VAL A 543 51.02 63.04 -1.05
C VAL A 543 51.21 62.84 0.45
N VAL A 544 50.77 61.69 0.97
CA VAL A 544 50.89 61.34 2.38
C VAL A 544 52.36 61.04 2.70
N GLN A 545 52.97 61.86 3.55
CA GLN A 545 54.41 61.80 3.83
C GLN A 545 54.73 60.74 4.90
N TRP A 546 55.01 59.52 4.45
CA TRP A 546 55.48 58.42 5.32
C TRP A 546 56.98 58.50 5.64
N ASP A 547 57.68 59.54 5.18
CA ASP A 547 59.15 59.65 5.22
C ASP A 547 59.71 59.60 6.64
N HIS A 548 59.13 60.34 7.58
CA HIS A 548 59.56 60.31 8.99
C HIS A 548 59.37 58.93 9.63
N VAL A 549 58.29 58.22 9.25
CA VAL A 549 58.01 56.85 9.72
C VAL A 549 58.98 55.84 9.09
N ILE A 550 59.28 56.00 7.79
CA ILE A 550 60.25 55.19 7.06
C ILE A 550 61.65 55.41 7.63
N GLN A 551 62.03 56.66 7.95
CA GLN A 551 63.32 57.00 8.53
C GLN A 551 63.49 56.36 9.91
N TYR A 552 62.54 56.61 10.82
CA TYR A 552 62.56 56.03 12.17
C TYR A 552 62.64 54.49 12.15
N LEU A 553 61.84 53.84 11.29
CA LEU A 553 61.87 52.37 11.16
C LEU A 553 63.15 51.85 10.47
N SER A 554 63.80 52.64 9.62
CA SER A 554 65.04 52.24 8.90
C SER A 554 66.30 52.39 9.77
N GLU A 555 66.30 53.28 10.76
CA GLU A 555 67.43 53.51 11.68
C GLU A 555 67.53 52.47 12.80
N ARG A 556 66.51 51.59 12.93
CA ARG A 556 66.47 50.52 13.92
C ARG A 556 67.44 49.37 13.56
N PRO A 557 68.46 49.08 14.40
CA PRO A 557 69.47 48.05 14.10
C PRO A 557 68.87 46.66 13.92
N ASP A 558 67.84 46.33 14.70
CA ASP A 558 67.15 45.04 14.72
C ASP A 558 66.33 44.76 13.44
N LEU A 559 65.91 45.81 12.74
CA LEU A 559 65.14 45.71 11.50
C LEU A 559 66.02 45.58 10.24
N ARG A 560 67.33 45.85 10.35
CA ARG A 560 68.25 45.85 9.20
C ARG A 560 68.55 44.44 8.71
N GLU A 561 68.77 43.48 9.62
CA GLU A 561 68.95 42.05 9.29
C GLU A 561 67.65 41.42 8.76
N ASP A 562 66.50 41.79 9.33
CA ASP A 562 65.19 41.32 8.87
C ASP A 562 64.85 41.85 7.46
N LEU A 563 65.38 43.02 7.06
CA LEU A 563 65.16 43.59 5.73
C LEU A 563 65.79 42.75 4.62
N GLU A 564 67.01 42.26 4.81
CA GLU A 564 67.68 41.35 3.86
C GLU A 564 66.95 40.01 3.74
N THR A 565 66.33 39.57 4.84
CA THR A 565 65.52 38.35 4.90
C THR A 565 64.16 38.54 4.23
N VAL A 566 63.55 39.73 4.35
CA VAL A 566 62.29 40.10 3.68
C VAL A 566 62.49 40.42 2.20
N ALA A 567 63.66 40.90 1.77
CA ALA A 567 63.99 41.06 0.36
C ALA A 567 64.00 39.72 -0.42
N ARG A 568 64.15 38.59 0.30
CA ARG A 568 63.98 37.23 -0.25
C ARG A 568 62.52 36.74 -0.28
N LEU A 569 61.58 37.49 0.30
CA LEU A 569 60.15 37.17 0.32
C LEU A 569 59.43 38.15 -0.63
N ASP A 570 58.91 37.64 -1.75
CA ASP A 570 58.25 38.38 -2.84
C ASP A 570 57.19 39.40 -2.37
N VAL A 571 57.62 40.64 -2.07
CA VAL A 571 56.73 41.82 -1.99
C VAL A 571 56.55 42.32 -3.42
N VAL A 572 55.43 41.95 -4.04
CA VAL A 572 55.11 42.31 -5.41
C VAL A 572 54.22 43.54 -5.42
N CYS A 573 54.65 44.59 -6.09
CA CYS A 573 53.88 45.82 -6.26
C CYS A 573 53.44 45.99 -7.73
N ARG A 574 52.14 46.09 -8.00
CA ARG A 574 51.59 46.20 -9.38
C ARG A 574 50.63 47.37 -9.54
N THR A 575 50.47 47.82 -10.78
CA THR A 575 49.36 48.71 -11.19
C THR A 575 48.12 47.84 -11.45
N PRO A 576 46.91 48.20 -10.99
CA PRO A 576 45.71 47.41 -11.27
C PRO A 576 45.42 47.38 -12.78
N SER A 577 45.28 46.17 -13.37
CA SER A 577 44.80 46.03 -14.75
C SER A 577 43.28 46.22 -14.83
N PRO A 578 42.72 46.74 -15.94
CA PRO A 578 41.27 46.83 -16.13
C PRO A 578 40.63 45.44 -16.11
N VAL A 579 39.41 45.36 -15.55
CA VAL A 579 38.65 44.10 -15.39
C VAL A 579 38.29 43.54 -16.78
N PRO A 580 38.53 42.24 -17.07
CA PRO A 580 38.13 41.66 -18.36
C PRO A 580 36.61 41.58 -18.49
N GLU A 581 36.07 41.89 -19.66
CA GLU A 581 34.65 41.68 -19.97
C GLU A 581 34.33 40.18 -20.08
N PRO A 582 33.19 39.70 -19.52
CA PRO A 582 32.78 38.30 -19.64
C PRO A 582 32.32 37.96 -21.07
N LEU A 583 32.82 36.87 -21.63
CA LEU A 583 32.30 36.27 -22.86
C LEU A 583 30.93 35.61 -22.58
N ASP A 584 29.91 36.01 -23.33
CA ASP A 584 28.52 35.53 -23.18
C ASP A 584 28.35 34.16 -23.89
N PRO A 585 28.06 33.05 -23.19
CA PRO A 585 27.87 31.74 -23.82
C PRO A 585 26.54 31.66 -24.58
N ALA A 586 26.45 30.74 -25.56
CA ALA A 586 25.27 30.54 -26.40
C ALA A 586 23.98 30.31 -25.56
N PRO A 587 22.79 30.76 -26.02
CA PRO A 587 21.55 30.81 -25.22
C PRO A 587 21.15 29.48 -24.55
N GLY A 588 21.39 28.34 -25.19
CA GLY A 588 21.07 27.01 -24.65
C GLY A 588 21.96 26.56 -23.49
N LEU A 589 23.26 26.89 -23.51
CA LEU A 589 24.19 26.57 -22.41
C LEU A 589 23.90 27.41 -21.16
N ARG A 590 23.48 28.66 -21.35
CA ARG A 590 23.14 29.57 -20.25
C ARG A 590 22.03 29.01 -19.36
N PHE A 591 21.00 28.39 -19.92
CA PHE A 591 19.92 27.80 -19.12
C PHE A 591 20.38 26.60 -18.30
N ALA A 592 21.19 25.71 -18.88
CA ALA A 592 21.75 24.57 -18.18
C ALA A 592 22.64 25.04 -17.01
N ASP A 593 23.56 25.98 -17.24
CA ASP A 593 24.46 26.51 -16.21
C ASP A 593 23.70 27.23 -15.09
N GLU A 594 22.69 28.04 -15.42
CA GLU A 594 21.82 28.68 -14.43
C GLU A 594 21.08 27.64 -13.57
N ILE A 595 20.52 26.60 -14.20
CA ILE A 595 19.83 25.50 -13.50
C ILE A 595 20.79 24.74 -12.59
N LEU A 596 21.98 24.39 -13.08
CA LEU A 596 22.98 23.67 -12.29
C LEU A 596 23.45 24.49 -11.08
N ARG A 597 23.61 25.82 -11.22
CA ARG A 597 23.94 26.70 -10.10
C ARG A 597 22.83 26.73 -9.04
N ILE A 598 21.57 26.81 -9.48
CA ILE A 598 20.41 26.78 -8.57
C ILE A 598 20.31 25.41 -7.88
N LEU A 599 20.55 24.32 -8.62
CA LEU A 599 20.52 22.96 -8.11
C LEU A 599 21.62 22.72 -7.07
N GLY A 600 22.84 23.21 -7.30
CA GLY A 600 23.93 23.17 -6.34
C GLY A 600 23.60 23.89 -5.04
N GLY A 601 23.11 25.14 -5.13
CA GLY A 601 22.68 25.90 -3.96
C GLY A 601 21.51 25.25 -3.20
N PHE A 602 20.59 24.60 -3.92
CA PHE A 602 19.52 23.82 -3.31
C PHE A 602 20.07 22.61 -2.54
N PHE A 603 20.95 21.82 -3.16
CA PHE A 603 21.57 20.67 -2.49
C PHE A 603 22.37 21.09 -1.26
N ASP A 604 23.19 22.14 -1.37
CA ASP A 604 23.95 22.66 -0.23
C ASP A 604 23.02 23.08 0.90
N GLY A 605 21.92 23.79 0.61
CA GLY A 605 20.91 24.17 1.59
C GLY A 605 20.23 22.98 2.27
N VAL A 606 19.70 22.00 1.51
CA VAL A 606 18.97 20.87 2.11
C VAL A 606 19.86 19.97 2.95
N PHE A 607 21.15 19.85 2.62
CA PHE A 607 22.10 19.10 3.45
C PHE A 607 22.60 19.92 4.65
N GLN A 608 22.86 21.23 4.51
CA GLN A 608 23.23 22.10 5.64
C GLN A 608 22.12 22.17 6.69
N ASP A 609 20.87 22.28 6.24
CA ASP A 609 19.70 22.34 7.13
C ASP A 609 19.30 20.95 7.70
N SER A 610 20.07 19.89 7.40
CA SER A 610 19.77 18.50 7.78
C SER A 610 18.37 18.03 7.33
N VAL A 611 17.82 18.67 6.31
CA VAL A 611 16.58 18.23 5.65
C VAL A 611 16.85 16.94 4.90
N TRP A 612 17.99 16.86 4.20
CA TRP A 612 18.52 15.62 3.66
C TRP A 612 19.69 15.14 4.51
N SER A 613 19.71 13.84 4.81
CA SER A 613 20.75 13.19 5.60
C SER A 613 21.03 11.81 5.04
N VAL A 614 22.27 11.36 5.14
CA VAL A 614 22.64 9.98 4.78
C VAL A 614 22.56 9.11 6.03
N VAL A 615 21.68 8.10 6.02
CA VAL A 615 21.52 7.15 7.13
C VAL A 615 21.69 5.73 6.59
N ASP A 616 22.68 5.00 7.12
CA ASP A 616 23.19 3.71 6.64
C ASP A 616 23.38 3.67 5.11
N GLY A 617 24.05 4.70 4.59
CA GLY A 617 24.34 4.80 3.16
C GLY A 617 23.11 5.00 2.28
N ALA A 618 21.95 5.42 2.81
CA ALA A 618 20.76 5.77 2.04
C ALA A 618 20.34 7.23 2.26
N LEU A 619 19.84 7.88 1.21
CA LEU A 619 19.40 9.27 1.27
C LEU A 619 18.04 9.36 1.97
N CYS A 620 17.97 10.14 3.05
CA CYS A 620 16.81 10.23 3.94
C CYS A 620 16.35 11.68 4.10
N THR A 621 15.06 11.88 4.34
CA THR A 621 14.49 13.19 4.71
C THR A 621 14.36 13.29 6.21
N ARG A 622 15.05 14.24 6.85
CA ARG A 622 15.02 14.44 8.31
C ARG A 622 15.22 13.13 9.08
N GLY A 623 16.20 12.32 8.63
CA GLY A 623 16.51 11.01 9.21
C GLY A 623 15.52 9.87 8.89
N ARG A 624 14.49 10.10 8.06
CA ARG A 624 13.53 9.06 7.65
C ARG A 624 13.73 8.64 6.20
N ARG A 625 13.80 7.32 5.97
CA ARG A 625 13.87 6.75 4.61
C ARG A 625 12.56 6.98 3.84
N PRO A 626 12.63 7.24 2.52
CA PRO A 626 11.46 7.27 1.65
C PRO A 626 10.68 5.95 1.69
N SER A 627 9.35 6.02 1.67
CA SER A 627 8.49 4.83 1.67
C SER A 627 8.25 4.33 0.24
N ARG A 628 8.68 3.10 -0.07
CA ARG A 628 8.44 2.46 -1.37
C ARG A 628 6.96 2.35 -1.75
N LYS A 629 6.05 2.32 -0.77
CA LYS A 629 4.59 2.37 -1.03
C LYS A 629 4.15 3.70 -1.66
N ARG A 630 4.79 4.82 -1.28
CA ARG A 630 4.48 6.14 -1.86
C ARG A 630 4.98 6.23 -3.29
N LEU A 631 6.18 5.72 -3.56
CA LEU A 631 6.73 5.60 -4.92
C LEU A 631 5.82 4.74 -5.80
N ASN A 632 5.41 3.56 -5.34
CA ASN A 632 4.50 2.69 -6.09
C ASN A 632 3.13 3.34 -6.33
N LYS A 633 2.57 4.04 -5.33
CA LYS A 633 1.32 4.79 -5.50
C LYS A 633 1.47 5.86 -6.59
N TRP A 634 2.57 6.62 -6.54
CA TRP A 634 2.88 7.65 -7.54
C TRP A 634 3.00 7.06 -8.96
N CYS A 635 3.74 5.96 -9.13
CA CYS A 635 3.88 5.29 -10.42
C CYS A 635 2.52 4.82 -10.96
N GLY A 636 1.63 4.30 -10.10
CA GLY A 636 0.27 3.93 -10.49
C GLY A 636 -0.58 5.12 -10.95
N VAL A 637 -0.52 6.23 -10.23
CA VAL A 637 -1.22 7.48 -10.60
C VAL A 637 -0.72 7.99 -11.95
N MET A 638 0.60 8.06 -12.14
CA MET A 638 1.18 8.56 -13.38
C MET A 638 0.96 7.60 -14.57
N GLY A 639 0.90 6.29 -14.33
CA GLY A 639 0.52 5.33 -15.37
C GLY A 639 -0.85 5.66 -15.99
N GLY A 640 -1.86 5.94 -15.16
CA GLY A 640 -3.17 6.37 -15.64
C GLY A 640 -3.15 7.74 -16.31
N VAL A 641 -2.36 8.69 -15.79
CA VAL A 641 -2.19 10.03 -16.41
C VAL A 641 -1.57 9.92 -17.80
N TYR A 642 -0.52 9.11 -17.97
CA TYR A 642 0.13 8.91 -19.27
C TYR A 642 -0.78 8.21 -20.28
N GLU A 643 -1.56 7.23 -19.84
CA GLU A 643 -2.54 6.54 -20.68
C GLU A 643 -3.60 7.52 -21.22
N LEU A 644 -4.15 8.38 -20.35
CA LEU A 644 -5.15 9.38 -20.74
C LEU A 644 -4.57 10.48 -21.64
N LEU A 645 -3.37 10.97 -21.32
CA LEU A 645 -2.69 11.94 -22.18
C LEU A 645 -2.33 11.35 -23.55
N GLY A 646 -1.98 10.06 -23.61
CA GLY A 646 -1.77 9.33 -24.86
C GLY A 646 -3.04 9.19 -25.71
N ARG A 647 -4.22 9.23 -25.09
CA ARG A 647 -5.54 9.25 -25.77
C ARG A 647 -6.04 10.67 -26.10
N GLY A 648 -5.28 11.71 -25.73
CA GLY A 648 -5.69 13.11 -25.91
C GLY A 648 -6.71 13.61 -24.86
N GLU A 649 -7.00 12.83 -23.82
CA GLU A 649 -7.97 13.15 -22.77
C GLU A 649 -7.35 14.03 -21.66
N THR A 650 -6.97 15.25 -22.02
CA THR A 650 -6.23 16.19 -21.14
C THR A 650 -7.02 16.61 -19.90
N GLU A 651 -8.34 16.77 -19.99
CA GLU A 651 -9.19 17.13 -18.84
C GLU A 651 -9.25 16.01 -17.81
N ALA A 652 -9.41 14.75 -18.25
CA ALA A 652 -9.44 13.57 -17.38
C ALA A 652 -8.09 13.35 -16.70
N ALA A 653 -6.98 13.49 -17.45
CA ALA A 653 -5.64 13.44 -16.89
C ALA A 653 -5.41 14.52 -15.82
N THR A 654 -5.88 15.75 -16.09
CA THR A 654 -5.80 16.86 -15.14
C THR A 654 -6.67 16.61 -13.90
N ALA A 655 -7.83 15.98 -14.06
CA ALA A 655 -8.71 15.62 -12.94
C ALA A 655 -8.05 14.60 -11.99
N ILE A 656 -7.33 13.59 -12.52
CA ILE A 656 -6.55 12.65 -11.70
C ILE A 656 -5.47 13.38 -10.91
N LEU A 657 -4.70 14.26 -11.57
CA LEU A 657 -3.66 15.04 -10.91
C LEU A 657 -4.21 15.96 -9.82
N LYS A 658 -5.40 16.57 -10.04
CA LYS A 658 -6.12 17.37 -9.04
C LYS A 658 -6.63 16.53 -7.88
N ASN A 659 -7.17 15.35 -8.14
CA ASN A 659 -7.67 14.46 -7.09
C ASN A 659 -6.54 14.02 -6.13
N GLU A 660 -5.34 13.82 -6.69
CA GLU A 660 -4.15 13.46 -5.92
C GLU A 660 -3.35 14.67 -5.41
N TYR A 661 -3.86 15.90 -5.57
CA TYR A 661 -3.14 17.14 -5.23
C TYR A 661 -2.60 17.13 -3.80
N ASN A 662 -3.35 16.64 -2.81
CA ASN A 662 -2.89 16.59 -1.42
C ASN A 662 -1.69 15.65 -1.23
N PHE A 663 -1.64 14.55 -1.96
CA PHE A 663 -0.52 13.61 -1.93
C PHE A 663 0.72 14.25 -2.58
N ILE A 664 0.57 14.91 -3.73
CA ILE A 664 1.68 15.56 -4.42
C ILE A 664 2.19 16.78 -3.64
N LYS A 665 1.28 17.60 -3.11
CA LYS A 665 1.59 18.71 -2.21
C LYS A 665 2.43 18.23 -1.02
N TRP A 666 2.06 17.11 -0.41
CA TRP A 666 2.83 16.54 0.68
C TRP A 666 4.25 16.15 0.24
N ILE A 667 4.42 15.54 -0.94
CA ILE A 667 5.75 15.17 -1.48
C ILE A 667 6.62 16.42 -1.62
N VAL A 668 6.09 17.46 -2.25
CA VAL A 668 6.79 18.72 -2.53
C VAL A 668 7.17 19.44 -1.22
N GLN A 669 6.25 19.54 -0.26
CA GLN A 669 6.49 20.20 1.03
C GLN A 669 7.54 19.50 1.90
N ASN A 670 7.60 18.17 1.82
CA ASN A 670 8.55 17.40 2.62
C ASN A 670 9.89 17.24 1.90
N SER A 671 9.99 17.61 0.62
CA SER A 671 11.22 17.52 -0.17
C SER A 671 11.86 16.12 -0.07
N ASP A 672 11.06 15.06 -0.22
CA ASP A 672 11.58 13.69 -0.18
C ASP A 672 12.57 13.49 -1.35
N PRO A 673 13.83 13.11 -1.12
CA PRO A 673 14.88 13.15 -2.12
C PRO A 673 14.61 12.21 -3.28
N GLU A 674 14.13 11.00 -2.99
CA GLU A 674 13.79 10.03 -4.04
C GLU A 674 12.57 10.53 -4.80
N LEU A 675 11.48 10.89 -4.11
CA LEU A 675 10.24 11.28 -4.80
C LEU A 675 10.34 12.62 -5.53
N THR A 676 11.07 13.60 -4.99
CA THR A 676 11.30 14.91 -5.64
C THR A 676 12.18 14.73 -6.87
N TYR A 677 13.24 13.94 -6.76
CA TYR A 677 14.09 13.57 -7.88
C TYR A 677 13.27 12.82 -8.95
N PHE A 678 12.66 11.69 -8.60
CA PHE A 678 11.86 10.89 -9.54
C PHE A 678 10.72 11.69 -10.17
N LEU A 679 10.06 12.59 -9.44
CA LEU A 679 9.00 13.45 -9.97
C LEU A 679 9.52 14.37 -11.07
N CYS A 680 10.65 15.04 -10.84
CA CYS A 680 11.24 15.95 -11.82
C CYS A 680 11.67 15.21 -13.09
N TYR A 681 12.39 14.11 -12.95
CA TYR A 681 12.92 13.39 -14.11
C TYR A 681 11.84 12.61 -14.87
N ASN A 682 10.86 12.00 -14.20
CA ASN A 682 9.77 11.28 -14.88
C ASN A 682 8.94 12.21 -15.78
N VAL A 683 8.68 13.45 -15.34
CA VAL A 683 7.96 14.45 -16.13
C VAL A 683 8.76 14.86 -17.36
N LEU A 684 10.07 15.05 -17.21
CA LEU A 684 10.95 15.54 -18.28
C LEU A 684 11.34 14.48 -19.30
N GLN A 685 11.22 13.19 -18.96
CA GLN A 685 11.44 12.06 -19.88
C GLN A 685 10.22 11.68 -20.72
N GLN A 686 9.08 12.35 -20.52
CA GLN A 686 7.90 12.09 -21.34
C GLN A 686 8.08 12.68 -22.74
N PRO A 687 7.40 12.10 -23.76
CA PRO A 687 7.33 12.70 -25.08
C PRO A 687 6.89 14.17 -25.02
N PRO A 688 7.29 15.03 -25.99
CA PRO A 688 6.92 16.44 -26.03
C PRO A 688 5.42 16.69 -25.78
N GLN A 689 4.56 15.88 -26.39
CA GLN A 689 3.09 15.98 -26.28
C GLN A 689 2.58 15.87 -24.84
N VAL A 690 3.28 15.11 -24.00
CA VAL A 690 2.92 14.85 -22.60
C VAL A 690 3.67 15.81 -21.68
N SER A 691 4.97 16.03 -21.92
CA SER A 691 5.79 16.93 -21.10
C SER A 691 5.34 18.40 -21.22
N ASP A 692 4.83 18.84 -22.38
CA ASP A 692 4.32 20.20 -22.56
C ASP A 692 3.08 20.51 -21.70
N VAL A 693 2.33 19.48 -21.30
CA VAL A 693 1.20 19.63 -20.36
C VAL A 693 1.69 19.54 -18.91
N LEU A 694 2.58 18.59 -18.62
CA LEU A 694 3.01 18.31 -17.25
C LEU A 694 4.01 19.32 -16.69
N VAL A 695 4.89 19.90 -17.52
CA VAL A 695 5.92 20.85 -17.09
C VAL A 695 5.30 22.16 -16.55
N PRO A 696 4.34 22.82 -17.25
CA PRO A 696 3.62 23.97 -16.69
C PRO A 696 2.83 23.64 -15.42
N TYR A 697 2.18 22.47 -15.37
CA TYR A 697 1.45 22.00 -14.19
C TYR A 697 2.38 21.83 -12.98
N ALA A 698 3.54 21.20 -13.18
CA ALA A 698 4.56 21.05 -12.14
C ALA A 698 5.05 22.43 -11.66
N CYS A 699 5.38 23.35 -12.57
CA CYS A 699 5.82 24.70 -12.21
C CYS A 699 4.78 25.44 -11.35
N GLY A 700 3.51 25.46 -11.77
CA GLY A 700 2.43 26.10 -11.03
C GLY A 700 2.21 25.48 -9.64
N MET A 701 2.34 24.16 -9.54
CA MET A 701 2.26 23.45 -8.27
C MET A 701 3.42 23.82 -7.33
N TYR A 702 4.67 23.79 -7.81
CA TYR A 702 5.84 24.15 -7.01
C TYR A 702 5.79 25.61 -6.56
N ALA A 703 5.36 26.52 -7.43
CA ALA A 703 5.13 27.93 -7.10
C ALA A 703 4.08 28.10 -5.99
N THR A 704 2.96 27.37 -6.09
CA THR A 704 1.87 27.42 -5.10
C THR A 704 2.29 26.84 -3.74
N VAL A 705 3.10 25.78 -3.75
CA VAL A 705 3.42 25.01 -2.54
C VAL A 705 4.65 25.53 -1.81
N LEU A 706 5.72 25.90 -2.53
CA LEU A 706 7.00 26.35 -1.97
C LEU A 706 7.25 27.85 -2.15
N GLY A 707 6.46 28.51 -2.98
CA GLY A 707 6.60 29.94 -3.29
C GLY A 707 7.44 30.21 -4.53
N GLU A 708 7.30 31.44 -5.04
CA GLU A 708 7.84 31.89 -6.33
C GLU A 708 9.36 32.02 -6.37
N ARG A 709 10.00 32.18 -5.20
CA ARG A 709 11.45 32.34 -5.07
C ARG A 709 12.17 31.05 -4.66
N HIS A 710 11.44 29.95 -4.49
CA HIS A 710 12.05 28.69 -4.08
C HIS A 710 12.94 28.11 -5.21
N PRO A 711 14.14 27.55 -4.91
CA PRO A 711 15.06 27.02 -5.92
C PRO A 711 14.44 26.05 -6.94
N LEU A 712 13.63 25.09 -6.47
CA LEU A 712 12.94 24.13 -7.36
C LEU A 712 11.92 24.82 -8.29
N THR A 713 11.22 25.86 -7.82
CA THR A 713 10.31 26.66 -8.65
C THR A 713 11.08 27.41 -9.74
N LEU A 714 12.26 27.96 -9.40
CA LEU A 714 13.12 28.64 -10.36
C LEU A 714 13.66 27.68 -11.43
N ILE A 715 14.03 26.45 -11.05
CA ILE A 715 14.44 25.39 -11.99
C ILE A 715 13.30 25.10 -12.98
N TRP A 716 12.07 24.85 -12.50
CA TRP A 716 10.93 24.59 -13.40
C TRP A 716 10.65 25.75 -14.35
N ARG A 717 10.75 27.01 -13.89
CA ARG A 717 10.59 28.19 -14.76
C ARG A 717 11.66 28.25 -15.85
N ARG A 718 12.90 27.90 -15.52
CA ARG A 718 14.00 27.86 -16.51
C ARG A 718 13.82 26.72 -17.51
N ILE A 719 13.28 25.57 -17.08
CA ILE A 719 12.95 24.45 -17.97
C ILE A 719 11.77 24.80 -18.90
N ILE A 720 10.77 25.55 -18.43
CA ILE A 720 9.70 26.08 -19.29
C ILE A 720 10.26 27.04 -20.34
N ALA A 721 11.19 27.90 -19.93
CA ALA A 721 11.84 28.86 -20.83
C ALA A 721 12.77 28.18 -21.84
N ALA A 722 13.32 27.01 -21.51
CA ALA A 722 14.07 26.18 -22.44
C ALA A 722 13.15 25.48 -23.44
N GLY A 723 13.48 25.59 -24.72
CA GLY A 723 12.74 24.92 -25.80
C GLY A 723 12.78 23.41 -25.65
N VAL A 724 11.79 22.71 -26.23
CA VAL A 724 11.62 21.25 -26.14
C VAL A 724 12.89 20.48 -26.57
N ALA A 725 13.60 20.98 -27.58
CA ALA A 725 14.83 20.37 -28.08
C ALA A 725 15.98 20.38 -27.06
N ASP A 726 16.03 21.40 -26.19
CA ASP A 726 17.11 21.58 -25.22
C ASP A 726 16.83 20.86 -23.89
N ARG A 727 15.57 20.45 -23.64
CA ARG A 727 15.15 19.83 -22.37
C ARG A 727 15.89 18.53 -22.09
N VAL A 728 16.15 17.69 -23.10
CA VAL A 728 16.87 16.41 -22.90
C VAL A 728 18.34 16.67 -22.55
N GLY A 729 18.98 17.67 -23.17
CA GLY A 729 20.34 18.08 -22.85
C GLY A 729 20.46 18.67 -21.44
N ILE A 730 19.53 19.57 -21.06
CA ILE A 730 19.43 20.12 -19.71
C ILE A 730 19.21 19.00 -18.69
N LEU A 731 18.32 18.06 -18.98
CA LEU A 731 18.03 16.92 -18.12
C LEU A 731 19.27 16.05 -17.91
N SER A 732 19.98 15.74 -19.00
CA SER A 732 21.24 14.98 -18.96
C SER A 732 22.28 15.67 -18.10
N ALA A 733 22.46 16.99 -18.27
CA ALA A 733 23.37 17.79 -17.45
C ALA A 733 22.98 17.79 -15.95
N MET A 734 21.69 17.92 -15.65
CA MET A 734 21.18 17.86 -14.27
C MET A 734 21.38 16.48 -13.64
N VAL A 735 21.09 15.38 -14.35
CA VAL A 735 21.33 14.01 -13.84
C VAL A 735 22.82 13.81 -13.58
N ARG A 736 23.68 14.20 -14.52
CA ARG A 736 25.13 14.07 -14.40
C ARG A 736 25.69 14.85 -13.21
N TYR A 737 25.22 16.09 -13.03
CA TYR A 737 25.61 16.89 -11.86
C TYR A 737 25.15 16.23 -10.57
N THR A 738 23.91 15.74 -10.53
CA THR A 738 23.34 15.09 -9.34
C THR A 738 24.05 13.80 -9.00
N SER A 739 24.40 12.97 -9.99
CA SER A 739 25.17 11.74 -9.76
C SER A 739 26.53 12.05 -9.16
N LEU A 740 27.31 12.94 -9.78
CA LEU A 740 28.61 13.35 -9.26
C LEU A 740 28.52 13.97 -7.86
N TYR A 741 27.52 14.83 -7.62
CA TYR A 741 27.32 15.46 -6.31
C TYR A 741 27.00 14.42 -5.24
N LEU A 742 26.07 13.50 -5.52
CA LEU A 742 25.64 12.50 -4.56
C LEU A 742 26.67 11.37 -4.39
N GLU A 743 27.46 11.04 -5.39
CA GLU A 743 28.59 10.08 -5.28
C GLU A 743 29.58 10.54 -4.20
N THR A 744 29.89 11.83 -4.10
CA THR A 744 30.81 12.34 -3.06
C THR A 744 30.23 12.29 -1.64
N ARG A 745 28.91 12.16 -1.50
CA ARG A 745 28.21 12.15 -0.20
C ARG A 745 27.69 10.77 0.20
N LEU A 746 27.37 9.94 -0.78
CA LEU A 746 26.92 8.55 -0.65
C LEU A 746 28.12 7.67 -1.01
N ASP A 747 28.94 7.36 -0.01
CA ASP A 747 30.14 6.51 -0.13
C ASP A 747 29.83 5.03 -0.47
N VAL A 748 28.63 4.74 -0.99
CA VAL A 748 28.12 3.40 -1.28
C VAL A 748 27.23 3.43 -2.53
N LEU A 749 27.42 2.47 -3.45
CA LEU A 749 26.50 2.18 -4.55
C LEU A 749 25.22 1.54 -4.02
N ASN A 750 24.33 2.39 -3.52
CA ASN A 750 23.05 2.01 -2.95
C ASN A 750 21.94 1.92 -4.03
N VAL A 751 20.72 1.63 -3.59
CA VAL A 751 19.54 1.55 -4.48
C VAL A 751 19.27 2.89 -5.18
N THR A 752 19.30 4.01 -4.45
CA THR A 752 19.08 5.37 -4.99
C THR A 752 20.05 5.69 -6.13
N MET A 753 21.34 5.37 -5.95
CA MET A 753 22.38 5.59 -6.94
C MET A 753 22.24 4.68 -8.17
N ASN A 754 21.69 3.46 -7.98
CA ASN A 754 21.32 2.58 -9.09
C ASN A 754 20.28 3.23 -10.01
N TRP A 755 19.23 3.81 -9.45
CA TRP A 755 18.21 4.52 -10.23
C TRP A 755 18.76 5.75 -10.95
N ILE A 756 19.57 6.58 -10.27
CA ILE A 756 20.19 7.77 -10.86
C ILE A 756 21.07 7.37 -12.06
N HIS A 757 21.90 6.35 -11.90
CA HIS A 757 22.77 5.87 -12.98
C HIS A 757 22.01 5.15 -14.10
N GLY A 758 20.93 4.43 -13.79
CA GLY A 758 20.02 3.86 -14.79
C GLY A 758 19.38 4.95 -15.65
N LEU A 759 18.88 6.01 -15.01
CA LEU A 759 18.33 7.18 -15.67
C LEU A 759 19.37 7.89 -16.54
N GLN A 760 20.60 8.07 -16.02
CA GLN A 760 21.71 8.66 -16.78
C GLN A 760 22.03 7.81 -18.03
N GLY A 761 22.03 6.49 -17.90
CA GLY A 761 22.22 5.57 -19.01
C GLY A 761 21.15 5.70 -20.10
N GLN A 762 19.88 5.85 -19.72
CA GLN A 762 18.77 6.04 -20.66
C GLN A 762 18.88 7.36 -21.41
N LEU A 763 19.25 8.45 -20.71
CA LEU A 763 19.44 9.75 -21.36
C LEU A 763 20.65 9.76 -22.29
N LEU A 764 21.75 9.13 -21.91
CA LEU A 764 22.91 8.95 -22.78
C LEU A 764 22.56 8.10 -24.01
N GLU A 765 21.65 7.14 -23.90
CA GLU A 765 21.13 6.40 -25.07
C GLU A 765 20.28 7.27 -25.98
N ALA A 766 19.36 8.07 -25.42
CA ALA A 766 18.54 9.01 -26.17
C ALA A 766 19.39 10.06 -26.92
N LEU A 767 20.54 10.44 -26.35
CA LEU A 767 21.52 11.35 -26.96
C LEU A 767 22.49 10.64 -27.92
N GLY A 768 22.49 9.31 -28.00
CA GLY A 768 23.43 8.53 -28.81
C GLY A 768 24.86 8.44 -28.23
N GLU A 769 25.05 8.80 -26.97
CA GLU A 769 26.35 8.93 -26.29
C GLU A 769 26.73 7.70 -25.43
N THR A 770 26.11 6.54 -25.63
CA THR A 770 26.44 5.30 -24.89
C THR A 770 27.87 4.77 -25.14
N GLY A 771 28.56 5.30 -26.15
CA GLY A 771 29.99 5.08 -26.38
C GLY A 771 30.92 6.04 -25.62
N GLY A 772 30.38 7.11 -25.03
CA GLY A 772 31.15 8.19 -24.42
C GLY A 772 31.73 7.88 -23.05
N ASN A 773 32.59 8.79 -22.57
CA ASN A 773 33.35 8.65 -21.32
C ASN A 773 32.42 8.50 -20.10
N ASP A 774 31.32 9.24 -20.04
CA ASP A 774 30.41 9.21 -18.89
C ASP A 774 29.69 7.86 -18.76
N PHE A 775 29.23 7.25 -19.86
CA PHE A 775 28.61 5.93 -19.83
C PHE A 775 29.62 4.85 -19.37
N GLN A 776 30.85 4.92 -19.90
CA GLN A 776 31.92 4.00 -19.53
C GLN A 776 32.38 4.18 -18.08
N ARG A 777 32.35 5.42 -17.55
CA ARG A 777 32.61 5.70 -16.13
C ARG A 777 31.63 4.96 -15.23
N ILE A 778 30.32 5.04 -15.53
CA ILE A 778 29.29 4.36 -14.74
C ILE A 778 29.45 2.85 -14.80
N VAL A 779 29.63 2.30 -16.01
CA VAL A 779 29.84 0.85 -16.21
C VAL A 779 31.09 0.37 -15.48
N SER A 780 32.21 1.08 -15.59
CA SER A 780 33.47 0.71 -14.90
C SER A 780 33.35 0.78 -13.39
N MET A 781 32.63 1.77 -12.86
CA MET A 781 32.38 1.91 -11.43
C MET A 781 31.59 0.73 -10.85
N TYR A 782 30.45 0.34 -11.47
CA TYR A 782 29.71 -0.85 -11.02
C TYR A 782 30.49 -2.15 -11.23
N THR A 783 31.28 -2.24 -12.30
CA THR A 783 32.14 -3.40 -12.57
C THR A 783 33.21 -3.56 -11.49
N ARG A 784 33.86 -2.47 -11.09
CA ARG A 784 34.86 -2.45 -10.01
C ARG A 784 34.22 -2.81 -8.67
N ALA A 785 33.12 -2.16 -8.31
CA ALA A 785 32.45 -2.41 -7.04
C ALA A 785 31.90 -3.84 -6.92
N ALA A 786 31.40 -4.42 -8.01
CA ALA A 786 31.00 -5.82 -8.02
C ALA A 786 32.17 -6.76 -7.68
N ARG A 787 33.36 -6.49 -8.22
CA ARG A 787 34.58 -7.28 -7.90
C ARG A 787 35.01 -7.08 -6.45
N GLU A 788 35.07 -5.84 -5.97
CA GLU A 788 35.45 -5.54 -4.59
C GLU A 788 34.49 -6.20 -3.58
N TYR A 789 33.19 -6.22 -3.86
CA TYR A 789 32.22 -6.93 -3.01
C TYR A 789 32.36 -8.46 -3.10
N ALA A 790 32.72 -9.00 -4.26
CA ALA A 790 33.03 -10.43 -4.40
C ALA A 790 34.24 -10.81 -3.53
N ASP A 791 35.33 -10.02 -3.61
CA ASP A 791 36.59 -10.28 -2.89
C ASP A 791 36.42 -10.27 -1.37
N VAL A 792 35.49 -9.44 -0.84
CA VAL A 792 35.18 -9.33 0.59
C VAL A 792 34.01 -10.25 1.02
N GLY A 793 33.48 -11.07 0.10
CA GLY A 793 32.38 -12.01 0.39
C GLY A 793 31.02 -11.34 0.63
N ARG A 794 30.83 -10.10 0.19
CA ARG A 794 29.56 -9.34 0.25
C ARG A 794 28.66 -9.68 -0.95
N LEU A 795 28.32 -10.95 -1.10
CA LEU A 795 27.60 -11.52 -2.25
C LEU A 795 26.27 -10.80 -2.58
N LYS A 796 25.56 -10.27 -1.56
CA LYS A 796 24.31 -9.50 -1.77
C LYS A 796 24.54 -8.17 -2.48
N ASP A 797 25.63 -7.49 -2.17
CA ASP A 797 25.93 -6.18 -2.75
C ASP A 797 26.62 -6.33 -4.11
N GLU A 798 27.42 -7.38 -4.30
CA GLU A 798 27.87 -7.82 -5.62
C GLU A 798 26.67 -8.06 -6.56
N CYS A 799 25.69 -8.85 -6.13
CA CYS A 799 24.51 -9.17 -6.93
C CYS A 799 23.72 -7.91 -7.36
N LYS A 800 23.58 -6.92 -6.48
CA LYS A 800 22.96 -5.62 -6.82
C LYS A 800 23.73 -4.87 -7.89
N CYS A 801 25.06 -4.81 -7.79
CA CYS A 801 25.91 -4.16 -8.79
C CYS A 801 25.82 -4.87 -10.14
N LEU A 802 25.74 -6.21 -10.15
CA LEU A 802 25.56 -6.99 -11.38
C LEU A 802 24.19 -6.71 -12.04
N PHE A 803 23.09 -6.59 -11.27
CA PHE A 803 21.80 -6.20 -11.84
C PHE A 803 21.78 -4.78 -12.42
N ALA A 804 22.43 -3.83 -11.76
CA ALA A 804 22.62 -2.48 -12.29
C ALA A 804 23.35 -2.51 -13.66
N LEU A 805 24.41 -3.32 -13.77
CA LEU A 805 25.15 -3.52 -15.01
C LEU A 805 24.28 -4.16 -16.11
N VAL A 806 23.45 -5.15 -15.79
CA VAL A 806 22.50 -5.75 -16.75
C VAL A 806 21.54 -4.68 -17.30
N GLY A 807 21.01 -3.81 -16.44
CA GLY A 807 20.16 -2.68 -16.86
C GLY A 807 20.89 -1.70 -17.78
N LEU A 808 22.12 -1.33 -17.45
CA LEU A 808 22.94 -0.43 -18.27
C LEU A 808 23.29 -1.05 -19.62
N HIS A 809 23.73 -2.30 -19.66
CA HIS A 809 24.05 -3.00 -20.91
C HIS A 809 22.81 -3.19 -21.81
N SER A 810 21.66 -3.49 -21.20
CA SER A 810 20.37 -3.54 -21.90
C SER A 810 20.01 -2.20 -22.52
N THR A 811 20.18 -1.11 -21.76
CA THR A 811 19.92 0.27 -22.23
C THR A 811 20.82 0.62 -23.42
N ALA A 812 22.12 0.29 -23.35
CA ALA A 812 23.05 0.49 -24.46
C ALA A 812 22.88 -0.52 -25.62
N LYS A 813 21.81 -1.33 -25.63
CA LYS A 813 21.52 -2.34 -26.66
C LYS A 813 22.65 -3.38 -26.83
N ARG A 814 23.46 -3.58 -25.79
CA ARG A 814 24.56 -4.56 -25.68
C ARG A 814 24.05 -5.85 -25.02
N TYR A 815 23.06 -6.48 -25.64
CA TYR A 815 22.32 -7.59 -25.04
C TYR A 815 23.18 -8.83 -24.75
N ASP A 816 24.22 -9.09 -25.53
CA ASP A 816 25.13 -10.22 -25.28
C ASP A 816 25.88 -10.04 -23.94
N LEU A 817 26.37 -8.83 -23.69
CA LEU A 817 27.05 -8.46 -22.45
C LEU A 817 26.07 -8.43 -21.27
N ALA A 818 24.83 -8.00 -21.50
CA ALA A 818 23.76 -8.06 -20.50
C ALA A 818 23.46 -9.51 -20.10
N MET A 819 23.36 -10.43 -21.07
CA MET A 819 23.12 -11.86 -20.82
C MET A 819 24.28 -12.52 -20.06
N GLN A 820 25.52 -12.22 -20.44
CA GLN A 820 26.70 -12.70 -19.73
C GLN A 820 26.72 -12.22 -18.28
N THR A 821 26.39 -10.95 -18.04
CA THR A 821 26.34 -10.35 -16.70
C THR A 821 25.20 -10.94 -15.86
N LEU A 822 24.06 -11.23 -16.49
CA LEU A 822 22.94 -11.89 -15.82
C LEU A 822 23.28 -13.33 -15.41
N GLY A 823 24.03 -14.07 -16.26
CA GLY A 823 24.58 -15.38 -15.91
C GLY A 823 25.52 -15.33 -14.71
N ARG A 824 26.37 -14.30 -14.61
CA ARG A 824 27.21 -14.06 -13.43
C ARG A 824 26.38 -13.80 -12.18
N ALA A 825 25.35 -12.95 -12.28
CA ALA A 825 24.45 -12.69 -11.15
C ALA A 825 23.71 -13.96 -10.68
N HIS A 826 23.30 -14.83 -11.62
CA HIS A 826 22.71 -16.13 -11.29
C HIS A 826 23.68 -17.00 -10.48
N GLY A 827 24.95 -17.05 -10.88
CA GLY A 827 25.99 -17.78 -10.14
C GLY A 827 26.11 -17.33 -8.69
N VAL A 828 26.15 -16.00 -8.45
CA VAL A 828 26.20 -15.42 -7.10
C VAL A 828 24.95 -15.77 -6.28
N VAL A 829 23.75 -15.74 -6.88
CA VAL A 829 22.51 -16.11 -6.19
C VAL A 829 22.53 -17.59 -5.80
N GLU A 830 22.99 -18.49 -6.69
CA GLU A 830 23.13 -19.91 -6.37
C GLU A 830 24.20 -20.16 -5.30
N GLU A 831 25.27 -19.35 -5.27
CA GLU A 831 26.28 -19.41 -4.21
C GLU A 831 25.72 -18.96 -2.86
N VAL A 832 24.95 -17.86 -2.81
CA VAL A 832 24.26 -17.45 -1.57
C VAL A 832 23.28 -18.53 -1.10
N ARG A 833 22.56 -19.16 -2.04
CA ARG A 833 21.64 -20.28 -1.74
C ARG A 833 22.37 -21.46 -1.11
N ARG A 834 23.58 -21.79 -1.59
CA ARG A 834 24.39 -22.89 -1.05
C ARG A 834 25.04 -22.55 0.30
N SER A 835 25.55 -21.33 0.44
CA SER A 835 26.37 -20.93 1.60
C SER A 835 25.54 -20.44 2.79
N HIS A 836 24.32 -19.93 2.56
CA HIS A 836 23.46 -19.35 3.61
C HIS A 836 21.97 -19.73 3.41
N PRO A 837 21.56 -20.97 3.69
CA PRO A 837 20.18 -21.44 3.45
C PRO A 837 19.10 -20.66 4.24
N ALA A 838 19.45 -20.01 5.35
CA ALA A 838 18.55 -19.08 6.05
C ALA A 838 18.36 -17.73 5.32
N ALA A 839 19.32 -17.31 4.48
CA ALA A 839 19.24 -16.11 3.65
C ALA A 839 18.42 -16.34 2.36
N GLU A 840 18.10 -17.60 2.04
CA GLU A 840 17.26 -18.01 0.90
C GLU A 840 15.89 -17.31 0.96
N GLN A 841 15.22 -17.29 2.12
CA GLN A 841 13.94 -16.59 2.28
C GLN A 841 14.02 -15.05 2.16
N LEU A 842 15.19 -14.45 2.43
CA LEU A 842 15.41 -12.99 2.32
C LEU A 842 15.80 -12.55 0.90
N MET A 843 16.37 -13.44 0.09
CA MET A 843 16.76 -13.17 -1.31
C MET A 843 15.69 -13.61 -2.33
N GLN A 844 15.01 -14.74 -2.10
CA GLN A 844 14.29 -15.48 -3.15
C GLN A 844 13.22 -14.68 -3.91
N MET A 845 12.49 -13.76 -3.28
CA MET A 845 11.40 -13.05 -3.97
C MET A 845 11.89 -11.84 -4.78
N TRP A 846 12.96 -11.19 -4.35
CA TRP A 846 13.46 -9.99 -5.03
C TRP A 846 14.47 -10.35 -6.13
N THR A 847 15.45 -11.22 -5.85
CA THR A 847 16.50 -11.54 -6.83
C THR A 847 15.97 -12.36 -8.00
N TYR A 848 15.18 -13.42 -7.77
CA TYR A 848 14.62 -14.23 -8.88
C TYR A 848 13.54 -13.48 -9.66
N GLY A 849 12.75 -12.60 -9.02
CA GLY A 849 11.76 -11.76 -9.68
C GLY A 849 12.41 -10.75 -10.64
N GLU A 850 13.41 -10.01 -10.17
CA GLU A 850 14.17 -9.06 -10.98
C GLU A 850 14.98 -9.78 -12.08
N MET A 851 15.59 -10.93 -11.76
CA MET A 851 16.27 -11.76 -12.76
C MET A 851 15.33 -12.25 -13.85
N GLY A 852 14.12 -12.70 -13.50
CA GLY A 852 13.12 -13.14 -14.47
C GLY A 852 12.69 -12.00 -15.40
N GLN A 853 12.46 -10.81 -14.84
CA GLN A 853 12.11 -9.62 -15.61
C GLN A 853 13.25 -9.17 -16.54
N LEU A 854 14.48 -9.05 -16.02
CA LEU A 854 15.65 -8.67 -16.81
C LEU A 854 15.96 -9.72 -17.89
N SER A 855 15.87 -11.02 -17.56
CA SER A 855 16.04 -12.10 -18.54
C SER A 855 15.02 -11.99 -19.66
N TYR A 856 13.74 -11.80 -19.32
CA TYR A 856 12.67 -11.65 -20.30
C TYR A 856 12.91 -10.43 -21.20
N SER A 857 13.28 -9.27 -20.63
CA SER A 857 13.57 -8.05 -21.39
C SER A 857 14.77 -8.18 -22.32
N VAL A 858 15.85 -8.84 -21.90
CA VAL A 858 17.03 -9.08 -22.75
C VAL A 858 16.69 -10.07 -23.88
N MET A 859 15.94 -11.14 -23.58
CA MET A 859 15.54 -12.16 -24.56
C MET A 859 14.50 -11.64 -25.57
N SER A 860 13.59 -10.76 -25.17
CA SER A 860 12.63 -10.13 -26.08
C SER A 860 13.35 -9.16 -27.02
N ALA A 861 14.19 -8.27 -26.49
CA ALA A 861 14.96 -7.31 -27.29
C ALA A 861 15.92 -7.97 -28.29
N GLY A 862 16.56 -9.09 -27.90
CA GLY A 862 17.42 -9.88 -28.79
C GLY A 862 16.69 -10.50 -29.98
N ARG A 863 15.40 -10.86 -29.83
CA ARG A 863 14.55 -11.37 -30.93
C ARG A 863 14.14 -10.28 -31.92
N TYR A 864 14.00 -9.04 -31.46
CA TYR A 864 13.59 -7.90 -32.29
C TYR A 864 14.70 -7.32 -33.18
N LYS A 865 15.98 -7.48 -32.80
CA LYS A 865 17.14 -7.02 -33.59
C LYS A 865 17.30 -7.77 -34.94
N LYS A 866 16.63 -8.91 -35.13
CA LYS A 866 16.74 -9.78 -36.32
C LYS A 866 15.69 -9.55 -37.42
N LYS A 867 14.68 -8.68 -37.25
CA LYS A 867 13.69 -8.40 -38.31
C LYS A 867 13.84 -6.97 -38.85
N LYS A 868 14.32 -6.87 -40.09
CA LYS A 868 14.63 -5.61 -40.81
C LYS A 868 13.42 -4.89 -41.44
N ASN A 869 12.18 -5.36 -41.26
CA ASN A 869 10.98 -4.77 -41.89
C ASN A 869 9.80 -4.76 -40.91
N TYR A 870 9.63 -3.64 -40.20
CA TYR A 870 8.63 -3.44 -39.14
C TYR A 870 7.29 -2.85 -39.64
N VAL A 871 6.91 -3.18 -40.88
CA VAL A 871 5.66 -2.71 -41.51
C VAL A 871 4.58 -3.81 -41.50
N ARG A 872 4.96 -5.08 -41.39
CA ARG A 872 4.06 -6.23 -41.63
C ARG A 872 3.19 -6.63 -40.43
N GLU A 873 3.69 -6.46 -39.21
CA GLU A 873 2.92 -6.75 -37.96
C GLU A 873 1.89 -5.66 -37.67
N HIS A 874 2.21 -4.42 -38.05
CA HIS A 874 1.27 -3.31 -38.06
C HIS A 874 0.14 -3.58 -39.06
N ALA A 875 0.48 -4.01 -40.28
CA ALA A 875 -0.51 -4.40 -41.30
C ALA A 875 -1.38 -5.59 -40.85
N TYR A 876 -0.82 -6.62 -40.21
CA TYR A 876 -1.57 -7.78 -39.71
C TYR A 876 -2.57 -7.42 -38.60
N ALA A 877 -2.16 -6.57 -37.66
CA ALA A 877 -3.03 -6.10 -36.58
C ALA A 877 -4.19 -5.24 -37.10
N MET A 878 -3.93 -4.38 -38.10
CA MET A 878 -4.95 -3.57 -38.77
C MET A 878 -5.90 -4.42 -39.64
N GLU A 879 -5.38 -5.41 -40.36
CA GLU A 879 -6.16 -6.28 -41.27
C GLU A 879 -7.07 -7.26 -40.52
N ARG A 880 -6.60 -7.80 -39.39
CA ARG A 880 -7.36 -8.82 -38.64
C ARG A 880 -8.46 -8.25 -37.75
N TYR A 881 -8.21 -7.10 -37.14
CA TYR A 881 -9.12 -6.53 -36.15
C TYR A 881 -9.78 -5.24 -36.64
N GLY A 882 -9.40 -4.69 -37.80
CA GLY A 882 -9.90 -3.42 -38.33
C GLY A 882 -9.07 -2.23 -37.83
N GLU A 883 -8.93 -1.22 -38.70
CA GLU A 883 -7.97 -0.11 -38.56
C GLU A 883 -8.11 0.72 -37.27
N HIS A 884 -9.25 0.58 -36.58
CA HIS A 884 -9.61 1.33 -35.38
C HIS A 884 -10.29 0.48 -34.29
N SER A 885 -10.06 -0.84 -34.24
CA SER A 885 -10.63 -1.65 -33.17
C SER A 885 -9.80 -1.70 -31.89
N LYS A 886 -10.51 -2.00 -30.80
CA LYS A 886 -9.94 -2.10 -29.46
C LYS A 886 -9.00 -3.32 -29.33
N GLU A 887 -9.24 -4.34 -30.14
CA GLU A 887 -8.51 -5.59 -30.18
C GLU A 887 -7.16 -5.46 -30.90
N ALA A 888 -7.06 -4.63 -31.96
CA ALA A 888 -5.79 -4.25 -32.58
C ALA A 888 -4.89 -3.45 -31.61
N LEU A 889 -5.47 -2.49 -30.89
CA LEU A 889 -4.77 -1.65 -29.92
C LEU A 889 -4.33 -2.44 -28.68
N SER A 890 -5.16 -3.37 -28.19
CA SER A 890 -4.81 -4.28 -27.09
C SER A 890 -3.64 -5.20 -27.47
N HIS A 891 -3.62 -5.71 -28.70
CA HIS A 891 -2.54 -6.54 -29.22
C HIS A 891 -1.22 -5.74 -29.40
N MET A 892 -1.28 -4.44 -29.64
CA MET A 892 -0.10 -3.56 -29.64
C MET A 892 0.32 -3.12 -28.23
N LEU A 893 -0.61 -2.94 -27.28
CA LEU A 893 -0.35 -2.52 -25.91
C LEU A 893 0.15 -3.66 -25.00
N GLU A 894 -0.27 -4.90 -25.20
CA GLU A 894 0.33 -6.08 -24.52
C GLU A 894 1.81 -6.26 -24.88
N VAL A 895 2.22 -5.78 -26.06
CA VAL A 895 3.63 -5.81 -26.51
C VAL A 895 4.48 -4.70 -25.87
N PHE A 896 3.87 -3.63 -25.32
CA PHE A 896 4.59 -2.46 -24.78
C PHE A 896 4.35 -2.14 -23.29
N SER A 897 3.45 -2.84 -22.58
CA SER A 897 3.01 -2.47 -21.21
C SER A 897 3.67 -3.21 -20.04
N ALA A 898 4.67 -4.07 -20.27
CA ALA A 898 5.35 -4.79 -19.18
C ALA A 898 6.84 -4.45 -19.06
N LEU A 899 7.21 -3.18 -19.22
CA LEU A 899 8.43 -2.61 -18.64
C LEU A 899 8.10 -2.22 -17.19
N PRO A 900 8.52 -2.97 -16.17
CA PRO A 900 8.34 -2.52 -14.78
C PRO A 900 9.12 -1.23 -14.50
N CYS A 901 9.97 -0.82 -15.44
CA CYS A 901 11.02 0.17 -15.33
C CYS A 901 11.67 0.37 -16.74
N ARG A 902 11.44 1.43 -17.53
CA ARG A 902 12.12 2.73 -17.34
C ARG A 902 12.44 2.97 -15.86
N LEU A 903 13.42 2.21 -15.35
CA LEU A 903 13.86 2.16 -13.95
C LEU A 903 14.18 3.61 -13.60
#